data_AF-Q9KG76-F1
#
_entry.id   AF-Q9KG76-F1
#
_cell.length_a   1.000
_cell.length_b   1.000
_cell.length_c   1.000
_cell.angle_alpha   90.00
_cell.angle_beta   90.00
_cell.angle_gamma   90.00
#
_symmetry.space_group_name_H-M   'P 1'
#
loop_
_entity.id
_entity.type
_entity.pdbx_description
1 polymer ?
#
loop_
_entity_poly.entity_id
_entity_poly.type
_entity_poly.pdbx_seq_one_letter_code
_entity_poly.pdbx_strand_id
1 'polypeptide(L)'
;MKGKNVQLLFALVVIILLFPTGASASPHAVSVGKGSYATEFPEIDFGGINDPGFRDQQGEPPATIYRSDRVTGPMQTNSWWGSLAVDRFSMNQYPHPFSVRHRAEGLHVFYDAPHNMVVHENREAGTWHIHGAIGTDFTIKHSGTANFEQAVVDDYNDWYVRGLLENGAHQMAITYGVGSPYIFVEYEDGSAVLDFDIAPDVWEMNGHVIGFSTHDHKHYAAFAPPGQNWSGIGSKTLTNNADYIAIAKLPEKDGNMLAKFEQYAYSVVRDAVADWTYDEATGTVTTTFEVTTEAKVQGAPDGTIFALYPHQYRHLASSSENQLLQNYQYEIIRGTMIGLEGKRFTTELTYPGVLPSLPDLGDYDRERLIGYLHDATSDYPTGSDTYELGKYIGKLATLAPIADQMGEYELAEQFRGELKDILEDWLQATNASGQLKGKNLFYYNENWGTILGYHAAHSSATRINDHHFHYGYFVKAAAEIARADQEWAKSENWGGMIDLLIRDFMADRDDDLFPYLRMFDPYSGNSWADGLATFDAGNNQESSSEAMHAWTNVILWAEATGNKALRDRAIYLYTTEMSAINEYFFDVHQEIFPEEYGPEIVTINWGGKMDHATWWNSGKVEKYAINWLPFHGGSLYLGHHPDYVDRAYEELRRDIGSTDWNLWSNLVWMYRAFTNPDDALQQMEASIDDYGLFDPGNEKIIERGSTKAQTYHWIHNLAELGRVDPTVTANHPIYAVFNKNGNRTYIVYNFSDSPITVQFSDGHSIQVEPHSFNIGNGDGPTNPDPSEPDLKNPYERIQAEAYDAMSGIQTEGTDDDGGGDNIGWINDGDWVKYERVHFERDASSIEVRVASDTPGGRIEIRTGSPTGTLLGDVQVPNTGGWQQWQTVTGNVQIQPGTYDVYLVFKGSPEYDLMNVNWFVFRANGQGNGDSHTHPDYTAGIRGITGNEVTIFFAPTTEARYVDVHLKVNNGQQLNYRMTERNGEWERVVENLSSGDVLEYSFTYEKLGPQYTTEWFTYSR
;
A
#
# COMPACT_ATOMS: atom_id res chain seq x y z
N MET A 1 36.41 -42.99 20.40
CA MET A 1 36.34 -44.42 20.79
C MET A 1 34.98 -44.93 20.33
N LYS A 2 34.88 -45.56 19.15
CA LYS A 2 34.98 -47.01 18.88
C LYS A 2 33.90 -47.84 19.59
N GLY A 3 32.96 -48.38 18.81
CA GLY A 3 32.05 -49.45 19.25
C GLY A 3 30.97 -49.77 18.21
N LYS A 4 31.26 -50.70 17.30
CA LYS A 4 30.36 -51.27 16.28
C LYS A 4 29.70 -52.58 16.77
N ASN A 5 28.60 -52.93 16.10
CA ASN A 5 27.91 -54.25 15.99
C ASN A 5 26.90 -54.51 17.13
N VAL A 6 25.65 -54.96 16.89
CA VAL A 6 25.18 -56.15 16.14
C VAL A 6 23.67 -56.02 15.82
N GLN A 7 23.26 -56.76 14.79
CA GLN A 7 21.95 -56.98 14.15
C GLN A 7 20.75 -57.29 15.09
N LEU A 8 19.53 -56.92 14.66
CA LEU A 8 18.33 -57.79 14.67
C LEU A 8 17.19 -57.23 13.78
N LEU A 9 16.47 -58.14 13.11
CA LEU A 9 15.29 -57.96 12.24
C LEU A 9 14.14 -57.15 12.89
N PHE A 10 13.37 -56.37 12.10
CA PHE A 10 11.89 -56.28 12.23
C PHE A 10 11.20 -55.69 10.98
N ALA A 11 10.13 -56.41 10.57
CA ALA A 11 8.91 -56.04 9.84
C ALA A 11 8.90 -54.91 8.79
N LEU A 12 8.61 -55.32 7.54
CA LEU A 12 8.16 -54.48 6.43
C LEU A 12 6.65 -54.19 6.61
N VAL A 13 6.27 -52.95 6.95
CA VAL A 13 4.88 -52.48 6.94
C VAL A 13 4.67 -51.64 5.69
N VAL A 14 3.72 -52.08 4.86
CA VAL A 14 3.21 -51.37 3.68
C VAL A 14 2.25 -50.29 4.17
N ILE A 15 2.60 -49.02 3.99
CA ILE A 15 1.68 -47.88 4.18
C ILE A 15 1.38 -47.31 2.79
N ILE A 16 0.11 -47.43 2.40
CA ILE A 16 -0.51 -46.80 1.24
C ILE A 16 -0.68 -45.32 1.59
N LEU A 17 0.10 -44.45 0.96
CA LEU A 17 -0.09 -43.00 0.99
C LEU A 17 -0.99 -42.61 -0.20
N LEU A 18 -2.20 -42.17 0.12
CA LEU A 18 -3.10 -41.46 -0.77
C LEU A 18 -2.47 -40.09 -1.10
N PHE A 19 -2.13 -39.88 -2.36
CA PHE A 19 -1.76 -38.56 -2.89
C PHE A 19 -3.03 -37.72 -3.07
N PRO A 20 -3.07 -36.46 -2.58
CA PRO A 20 -4.05 -35.50 -3.06
C PRO A 20 -3.68 -35.13 -4.50
N THR A 21 -4.65 -35.16 -5.40
CA THR A 21 -4.52 -34.78 -6.80
C THR A 21 -4.09 -33.31 -6.91
N GLY A 22 -2.85 -33.07 -7.34
CA GLY A 22 -2.36 -31.72 -7.64
C GLY A 22 -3.05 -31.15 -8.87
N ALA A 23 -3.49 -29.89 -8.76
CA ALA A 23 -3.88 -29.09 -9.92
C ALA A 23 -2.69 -29.04 -10.89
N SER A 24 -2.91 -29.45 -12.13
CA SER A 24 -1.90 -29.33 -13.19
C SER A 24 -1.58 -27.86 -13.37
N ALA A 25 -0.32 -27.45 -13.17
CA ALA A 25 0.16 -26.13 -13.54
C ALA A 25 -0.25 -25.84 -15.00
N SER A 26 -0.98 -24.74 -15.23
CA SER A 26 -1.32 -24.31 -16.58
C SER A 26 -0.02 -23.99 -17.32
N PRO A 27 0.23 -24.55 -18.51
CA PRO A 27 1.47 -24.27 -19.24
C PRO A 27 1.60 -22.81 -19.69
N HIS A 28 0.56 -21.99 -19.49
CA HIS A 28 0.44 -20.59 -19.91
C HIS A 28 0.49 -19.60 -18.74
N ALA A 29 0.79 -20.06 -17.51
CA ALA A 29 0.92 -19.21 -16.33
C ALA A 29 2.06 -19.69 -15.43
N VAL A 30 2.62 -18.80 -14.62
CA VAL A 30 3.66 -19.10 -13.62
C VAL A 30 3.10 -18.79 -12.23
N SER A 31 3.14 -19.79 -11.33
CA SER A 31 2.73 -19.62 -9.94
C SER A 31 3.74 -18.80 -9.14
N VAL A 32 3.23 -17.90 -8.29
CA VAL A 32 4.03 -17.09 -7.36
C VAL A 32 3.25 -17.03 -6.04
N GLY A 33 3.69 -17.80 -5.05
CA GLY A 33 2.89 -18.05 -3.85
C GLY A 33 1.55 -18.72 -4.19
N LYS A 34 0.46 -18.19 -3.63
CA LYS A 34 -0.93 -18.55 -3.98
C LYS A 34 -1.40 -17.93 -5.30
N GLY A 35 -0.71 -16.91 -5.78
CA GLY A 35 -1.04 -16.22 -7.03
C GLY A 35 -0.40 -16.82 -8.28
N SER A 36 -0.61 -16.17 -9.41
CA SER A 36 0.03 -16.47 -10.69
C SER A 36 -0.07 -15.31 -11.67
N TYR A 37 0.88 -15.21 -12.60
CA TYR A 37 0.80 -14.32 -13.77
C TYR A 37 0.76 -15.14 -15.07
N ALA A 38 0.11 -14.61 -16.10
CA ALA A 38 0.06 -15.23 -17.43
C ALA A 38 1.39 -15.02 -18.19
N THR A 39 1.80 -16.02 -18.96
CA THR A 39 2.95 -15.94 -19.90
C THR A 39 2.51 -16.00 -21.37
N GLU A 40 1.22 -16.19 -21.61
CA GLU A 40 0.57 -16.03 -22.91
C GLU A 40 -0.45 -14.89 -22.83
N PHE A 41 -0.54 -14.07 -23.88
CA PHE A 41 -1.52 -12.99 -23.93
C PHE A 41 -2.94 -13.57 -23.83
N PRO A 42 -3.77 -13.12 -22.86
CA PRO A 42 -5.08 -13.72 -22.62
C PRO A 42 -6.10 -13.42 -23.73
N GLU A 43 -7.08 -14.31 -23.91
CA GLU A 43 -8.27 -13.99 -24.68
C GLU A 43 -9.13 -13.00 -23.88
N ILE A 44 -8.99 -11.70 -24.18
CA ILE A 44 -9.62 -10.63 -23.41
C ILE A 44 -11.16 -10.75 -23.37
N ASP A 45 -11.71 -10.75 -22.14
CA ASP A 45 -13.14 -10.61 -21.89
C ASP A 45 -13.54 -9.13 -21.91
N PHE A 46 -13.86 -8.63 -23.10
CA PHE A 46 -14.29 -7.23 -23.27
C PHE A 46 -15.60 -6.86 -22.56
N GLY A 47 -16.30 -7.78 -21.88
CA GLY A 47 -17.51 -7.48 -21.12
C GLY A 47 -18.67 -6.91 -21.95
N GLY A 48 -18.69 -7.17 -23.26
CA GLY A 48 -19.67 -6.59 -24.19
C GLY A 48 -19.41 -5.13 -24.57
N ILE A 49 -18.27 -4.54 -24.19
CA ILE A 49 -17.90 -3.17 -24.56
C ILE A 49 -17.36 -3.14 -26.00
N ASN A 50 -18.00 -2.32 -26.84
CA ASN A 50 -17.67 -2.15 -28.25
C ASN A 50 -16.94 -0.83 -28.56
N ASP A 51 -16.70 0.02 -27.56
CA ASP A 51 -15.95 1.26 -27.75
C ASP A 51 -14.53 0.96 -28.27
N PRO A 52 -14.10 1.48 -29.43
CA PRO A 52 -12.78 1.19 -29.98
C PRO A 52 -11.64 1.61 -29.06
N GLY A 53 -11.77 2.76 -28.38
CA GLY A 53 -10.75 3.24 -27.45
C GLY A 53 -10.50 2.24 -26.33
N PHE A 54 -11.57 1.80 -25.65
CA PHE A 54 -11.46 0.75 -24.62
C PHE A 54 -10.85 -0.55 -25.15
N ARG A 55 -11.24 -0.98 -26.36
CA ARG A 55 -10.76 -2.25 -26.93
C ARG A 55 -9.29 -2.21 -27.32
N ASP A 56 -8.85 -1.10 -27.90
CA ASP A 56 -7.46 -0.90 -28.33
C ASP A 56 -6.51 -0.81 -27.13
N GLN A 57 -7.00 -0.39 -25.96
CA GLN A 57 -6.24 -0.41 -24.70
C GLN A 57 -5.90 -1.84 -24.23
N GLN A 58 -6.70 -2.84 -24.61
CA GLN A 58 -6.51 -4.25 -24.24
C GLN A 58 -5.56 -4.95 -25.22
N GLY A 59 -4.40 -4.32 -25.48
CA GLY A 59 -3.38 -4.80 -26.40
C GLY A 59 -2.00 -4.80 -25.76
N GLU A 60 -1.00 -5.20 -26.53
CA GLU A 60 0.40 -5.28 -26.09
C GLU A 60 1.22 -4.07 -26.57
N PRO A 61 2.38 -3.79 -25.95
CA PRO A 61 3.32 -2.79 -26.46
C PRO A 61 3.89 -3.18 -27.84
N PRO A 62 4.57 -2.25 -28.55
CA PRO A 62 5.09 -2.50 -29.89
C PRO A 62 5.96 -3.77 -29.98
N ALA A 63 5.71 -4.61 -30.99
CA ALA A 63 6.50 -5.81 -31.19
C ALA A 63 7.96 -5.51 -31.61
N THR A 64 8.20 -4.42 -32.35
CA THR A 64 9.53 -4.00 -32.75
C THR A 64 10.18 -3.16 -31.66
N ILE A 65 11.38 -3.57 -31.24
CA ILE A 65 12.26 -2.81 -30.36
C ILE A 65 13.53 -2.48 -31.14
N TYR A 66 13.83 -1.20 -31.34
CA TYR A 66 15.03 -0.72 -32.01
C TYR A 66 16.22 -0.74 -31.05
N ARG A 67 16.75 -1.95 -30.83
CA ARG A 67 17.97 -2.21 -30.04
C ARG A 67 18.94 -3.09 -30.83
N SER A 68 20.24 -2.90 -30.64
CA SER A 68 21.25 -3.80 -31.22
C SER A 68 21.26 -5.15 -30.48
N ASP A 69 21.98 -6.13 -31.02
CA ASP A 69 22.14 -7.44 -30.37
C ASP A 69 23.02 -7.41 -29.11
N ARG A 70 23.65 -6.25 -28.82
CA ARG A 70 24.40 -6.01 -27.58
C ARG A 70 23.47 -5.75 -26.39
N VAL A 71 22.26 -5.25 -26.64
CA VAL A 71 21.25 -4.99 -25.59
C VAL A 71 20.32 -6.19 -25.48
N THR A 72 20.52 -6.98 -24.44
CA THR A 72 19.76 -8.21 -24.17
C THR A 72 19.04 -8.12 -22.82
N GLY A 73 18.14 -9.07 -22.54
CA GLY A 73 17.33 -9.08 -21.32
C GLY A 73 16.14 -8.11 -21.40
N PRO A 74 15.51 -7.82 -20.24
CA PRO A 74 14.43 -6.84 -20.12
C PRO A 74 14.84 -5.48 -20.68
N MET A 75 14.01 -4.90 -21.55
CA MET A 75 14.29 -3.61 -22.17
C MET A 75 13.84 -2.48 -21.25
N GLN A 76 14.71 -1.47 -21.06
CA GLN A 76 14.35 -0.28 -20.31
C GLN A 76 13.24 0.52 -21.02
N THR A 77 12.28 1.03 -20.24
CA THR A 77 11.16 1.87 -20.69
C THR A 77 11.08 3.12 -19.82
N ASN A 78 10.08 3.98 -20.00
CA ASN A 78 9.85 5.14 -19.13
C ASN A 78 11.11 6.01 -18.96
N SER A 79 11.86 6.17 -20.05
CA SER A 79 13.14 6.88 -20.05
C SER A 79 13.05 8.16 -20.85
N TRP A 80 13.94 9.12 -20.57
CA TRP A 80 14.02 10.37 -21.35
C TRP A 80 14.40 10.14 -22.82
N TRP A 81 15.01 8.98 -23.13
CA TRP A 81 15.47 8.56 -24.46
C TRP A 81 14.55 7.54 -25.16
N GLY A 82 13.42 7.16 -24.53
CA GLY A 82 12.61 6.00 -24.93
C GLY A 82 12.21 5.94 -26.41
N SER A 83 11.99 7.07 -27.07
CA SER A 83 11.61 7.09 -28.49
C SER A 83 12.64 6.44 -29.42
N LEU A 84 13.93 6.41 -29.04
CA LEU A 84 14.99 5.73 -29.80
C LEU A 84 14.80 4.20 -29.86
N ALA A 85 14.14 3.61 -28.85
CA ALA A 85 13.85 2.18 -28.82
C ALA A 85 12.55 1.81 -29.57
N VAL A 86 11.72 2.80 -29.92
CA VAL A 86 10.35 2.59 -30.41
C VAL A 86 10.20 3.03 -31.86
N ASP A 87 10.72 4.22 -32.19
CA ASP A 87 10.70 4.72 -33.56
C ASP A 87 11.90 4.19 -34.34
N ARG A 88 11.76 4.10 -35.68
CA ARG A 88 12.86 3.74 -36.57
C ARG A 88 14.11 4.60 -36.39
N PHE A 89 13.95 5.85 -35.96
CA PHE A 89 15.04 6.73 -35.61
C PHE A 89 14.85 7.23 -34.17
N SER A 90 14.33 8.43 -33.98
CA SER A 90 13.82 8.90 -32.69
C SER A 90 12.88 10.09 -32.90
N MET A 91 12.05 10.40 -31.91
CA MET A 91 11.49 11.75 -31.79
C MET A 91 12.53 12.70 -31.19
N ASN A 92 12.16 13.96 -30.98
CA ASN A 92 13.02 14.90 -30.28
C ASN A 92 13.19 14.53 -28.79
N GLN A 93 14.43 14.46 -28.33
CA GLN A 93 14.83 14.11 -26.97
C GLN A 93 15.54 15.30 -26.32
N TYR A 94 15.60 15.34 -24.98
CA TYR A 94 16.17 16.46 -24.22
C TYR A 94 17.29 16.01 -23.27
N PRO A 95 18.43 15.51 -23.80
CA PRO A 95 19.63 15.29 -23.02
C PRO A 95 20.25 16.63 -22.60
N HIS A 96 19.64 17.28 -21.61
CA HIS A 96 20.01 18.64 -21.22
C HIS A 96 21.53 18.76 -20.97
N PRO A 97 22.17 19.82 -21.50
CA PRO A 97 21.56 21.05 -21.99
C PRO A 97 21.02 21.00 -23.43
N PHE A 98 21.23 19.92 -24.19
CA PHE A 98 20.80 19.86 -25.59
C PHE A 98 19.35 19.39 -25.75
N SER A 99 18.81 19.61 -26.95
CA SER A 99 17.83 18.70 -27.55
C SER A 99 18.41 18.05 -28.82
N VAL A 100 18.07 16.78 -29.06
CA VAL A 100 18.60 16.00 -30.18
C VAL A 100 17.53 15.11 -30.81
N ARG A 101 17.69 14.78 -32.10
CA ARG A 101 16.86 13.75 -32.76
C ARG A 101 17.62 13.01 -33.86
N HIS A 102 17.43 11.70 -33.91
CA HIS A 102 18.02 10.83 -34.94
C HIS A 102 17.19 10.91 -36.22
N ARG A 103 17.85 10.94 -37.37
CA ARG A 103 17.24 10.94 -38.70
C ARG A 103 18.10 10.14 -39.66
N ALA A 104 17.58 9.84 -40.85
CA ALA A 104 18.33 9.12 -41.89
C ALA A 104 19.64 9.84 -42.27
N GLU A 105 19.64 11.18 -42.24
CA GLU A 105 20.78 12.02 -42.55
C GLU A 105 21.83 12.11 -41.43
N GLY A 106 21.49 11.76 -40.18
CA GLY A 106 22.37 11.91 -39.02
C GLY A 106 21.65 12.31 -37.73
N LEU A 107 22.39 12.88 -36.78
CA LEU A 107 21.85 13.40 -35.52
C LEU A 107 21.71 14.92 -35.58
N HIS A 108 20.49 15.44 -35.47
CA HIS A 108 20.25 16.87 -35.32
C HIS A 108 20.53 17.27 -33.88
N VAL A 109 21.26 18.38 -33.69
CA VAL A 109 21.57 18.96 -32.39
C VAL A 109 20.96 20.36 -32.31
N PHE A 110 20.37 20.69 -31.17
CA PHE A 110 19.74 21.98 -30.92
C PHE A 110 19.91 22.41 -29.45
N TYR A 111 19.88 23.71 -29.21
CA TYR A 111 19.78 24.32 -27.89
C TYR A 111 18.73 25.42 -27.90
N ASP A 112 17.81 25.39 -26.95
CA ASP A 112 16.82 26.45 -26.75
C ASP A 112 17.48 27.65 -26.08
N ALA A 113 17.87 28.64 -26.88
CA ALA A 113 18.31 29.93 -26.37
C ALA A 113 17.10 30.75 -25.89
N PRO A 114 17.28 31.85 -25.13
CA PRO A 114 16.17 32.66 -24.63
C PRO A 114 15.20 33.14 -25.72
N HIS A 115 15.66 33.34 -26.95
CA HIS A 115 14.81 33.75 -28.07
C HIS A 115 13.97 32.62 -28.69
N ASN A 116 14.24 31.36 -28.33
CA ASN A 116 13.46 30.18 -28.71
C ASN A 116 12.37 29.86 -27.68
N MET A 117 12.57 30.27 -26.42
CA MET A 117 11.62 30.06 -25.33
C MET A 117 10.42 31.00 -25.45
N VAL A 118 9.23 30.46 -25.19
CA VAL A 118 7.98 31.22 -25.13
C VAL A 118 7.11 30.76 -23.96
N VAL A 119 6.31 31.69 -23.43
CA VAL A 119 5.25 31.43 -22.46
C VAL A 119 3.93 31.86 -23.07
N HIS A 120 3.03 30.90 -23.32
CA HIS A 120 1.73 31.14 -23.93
C HIS A 120 0.59 30.77 -22.98
N GLU A 121 -0.40 31.66 -22.87
CA GLU A 121 -1.65 31.43 -22.15
C GLU A 121 -2.81 31.23 -23.14
N ASN A 122 -3.60 30.18 -22.94
CA ASN A 122 -4.93 30.03 -23.52
C ASN A 122 -6.00 30.19 -22.43
N ARG A 123 -6.47 31.43 -22.26
CA ARG A 123 -7.44 31.83 -21.23
C ARG A 123 -8.76 31.04 -21.25
N GLU A 124 -9.24 30.65 -22.43
CA GLU A 124 -10.50 29.89 -22.54
C GLU A 124 -10.33 28.46 -22.05
N ALA A 125 -9.19 27.85 -22.35
CA ALA A 125 -8.85 26.51 -21.86
C ALA A 125 -8.35 26.51 -20.41
N GLY A 126 -7.99 27.69 -19.88
CA GLY A 126 -7.29 27.82 -18.61
C GLY A 126 -5.92 27.11 -18.65
N THR A 127 -5.22 27.15 -19.79
CA THR A 127 -3.93 26.48 -19.96
C THR A 127 -2.78 27.44 -20.18
N TRP A 128 -1.60 27.05 -19.71
CA TRP A 128 -0.34 27.75 -19.93
C TRP A 128 0.72 26.77 -20.44
N HIS A 129 1.60 27.24 -21.31
CA HIS A 129 2.64 26.42 -21.93
C HIS A 129 3.97 27.19 -21.97
N ILE A 130 4.99 26.66 -21.29
CA ILE A 130 6.39 27.11 -21.39
C ILE A 130 7.10 26.11 -22.30
N HIS A 131 7.56 26.54 -23.47
CA HIS A 131 8.20 25.62 -24.41
C HIS A 131 9.27 26.30 -25.27
N GLY A 132 10.19 25.48 -25.78
CA GLY A 132 11.19 25.85 -26.78
C GLY A 132 10.74 25.61 -28.22
N ALA A 133 11.70 25.41 -29.10
CA ALA A 133 11.50 25.12 -30.52
C ALA A 133 12.08 23.75 -30.93
N ILE A 134 11.46 23.09 -31.90
CA ILE A 134 12.02 21.88 -32.53
C ILE A 134 12.95 22.30 -33.69
N GLY A 135 14.07 22.94 -33.34
CA GLY A 135 15.02 23.50 -34.31
C GLY A 135 16.17 22.56 -34.69
N THR A 136 17.15 23.07 -35.45
CA THR A 136 18.41 22.36 -35.73
C THR A 136 19.51 23.39 -35.88
N ASP A 137 20.47 23.37 -34.96
CA ASP A 137 21.63 24.25 -34.99
C ASP A 137 22.68 23.69 -35.96
N PHE A 138 22.85 22.37 -35.96
CA PHE A 138 23.60 21.60 -36.96
C PHE A 138 23.19 20.12 -36.92
N THR A 139 23.54 19.39 -37.97
CA THR A 139 23.42 17.93 -38.03
C THR A 139 24.81 17.31 -38.01
N ILE A 140 25.04 16.38 -37.09
CA ILE A 140 26.21 15.48 -37.07
C ILE A 140 25.92 14.37 -38.08
N LYS A 141 26.81 14.21 -39.07
CA LYS A 141 26.62 13.29 -40.21
C LYS A 141 27.86 12.44 -40.43
N HIS A 142 27.66 11.33 -41.14
CA HIS A 142 28.69 10.41 -41.55
C HIS A 142 29.13 10.70 -42.99
N SER A 143 30.44 10.73 -43.27
CA SER A 143 30.95 11.08 -44.61
C SER A 143 30.57 10.08 -45.72
N GLY A 144 30.33 8.81 -45.36
CA GLY A 144 29.93 7.74 -46.28
C GLY A 144 28.43 7.62 -46.56
N THR A 145 27.56 8.19 -45.71
CA THR A 145 26.09 8.06 -45.87
C THR A 145 25.32 9.19 -45.19
N ALA A 146 24.21 9.57 -45.80
CA ALA A 146 23.17 10.43 -45.19
C ALA A 146 21.79 9.78 -45.38
N ASN A 147 21.77 8.45 -45.42
CA ASN A 147 20.56 7.64 -45.55
C ASN A 147 20.70 6.37 -44.71
N PHE A 148 20.94 6.57 -43.41
CA PHE A 148 20.85 5.53 -42.40
C PHE A 148 19.48 4.85 -42.45
N GLU A 149 19.44 3.55 -42.16
CA GLU A 149 18.24 2.71 -42.28
C GLU A 149 17.37 2.79 -41.03
N GLN A 150 18.03 2.93 -39.88
CA GLN A 150 17.46 3.04 -38.54
C GLN A 150 18.49 3.65 -37.57
N ALA A 151 18.02 4.08 -36.39
CA ALA A 151 18.83 4.27 -35.21
C ALA A 151 18.37 3.28 -34.13
N VAL A 152 19.30 2.62 -33.44
CA VAL A 152 18.99 1.65 -32.39
C VAL A 152 19.69 1.99 -31.08
N VAL A 153 19.13 1.57 -29.95
CA VAL A 153 19.84 1.56 -28.67
C VAL A 153 20.91 0.48 -28.70
N ASP A 154 22.18 0.87 -28.59
CA ASP A 154 23.33 -0.05 -28.59
C ASP A 154 23.91 -0.29 -27.19
N ASP A 155 23.63 0.64 -26.28
CA ASP A 155 23.98 0.56 -24.86
C ASP A 155 23.17 1.60 -24.08
N TYR A 156 22.98 1.39 -22.78
CA TYR A 156 22.45 2.39 -21.86
C TYR A 156 22.93 2.11 -20.44
N ASN A 157 22.91 3.13 -19.61
CA ASN A 157 23.16 3.03 -18.17
C ASN A 157 22.11 3.89 -17.43
N ASP A 158 22.38 4.31 -16.19
CA ASP A 158 21.36 4.95 -15.36
C ASP A 158 20.81 6.26 -15.96
N TRP A 159 21.58 6.98 -16.79
CA TRP A 159 21.06 8.20 -17.44
C TRP A 159 21.69 8.60 -18.78
N TYR A 160 22.71 7.89 -19.29
CA TYR A 160 23.21 8.02 -20.65
C TYR A 160 22.63 6.93 -21.56
N VAL A 161 22.57 7.21 -22.86
CA VAL A 161 22.26 6.25 -23.91
C VAL A 161 23.30 6.31 -25.02
N ARG A 162 23.57 5.15 -25.64
CA ARG A 162 24.34 5.04 -26.87
C ARG A 162 23.39 4.70 -28.03
N GLY A 163 23.08 5.68 -28.86
CA GLY A 163 22.29 5.47 -30.08
C GLY A 163 23.18 5.19 -31.29
N LEU A 164 22.89 4.14 -32.04
CA LEU A 164 23.66 3.70 -33.20
C LEU A 164 22.86 3.88 -34.49
N LEU A 165 23.31 4.79 -35.35
CA LEU A 165 22.78 4.93 -36.71
C LEU A 165 23.42 3.89 -37.63
N GLU A 166 22.62 3.09 -38.32
CA GLU A 166 23.08 1.91 -39.07
C GLU A 166 22.76 1.97 -40.57
N ASN A 167 23.76 1.68 -41.41
CA ASN A 167 23.59 1.39 -42.85
C ASN A 167 24.73 0.50 -43.37
N GLY A 168 24.58 -0.81 -43.20
CA GLY A 168 25.61 -1.77 -43.58
C GLY A 168 26.91 -1.54 -42.81
N ALA A 169 28.01 -1.31 -43.53
CA ALA A 169 29.31 -1.02 -42.92
C ALA A 169 29.40 0.40 -42.32
N HIS A 170 28.54 1.33 -42.76
CA HIS A 170 28.53 2.69 -42.24
C HIS A 170 27.78 2.71 -40.92
N GLN A 171 28.48 3.06 -39.85
CA GLN A 171 27.87 3.24 -38.53
C GLN A 171 28.29 4.56 -37.91
N MET A 172 27.39 5.16 -37.16
CA MET A 172 27.67 6.35 -36.36
C MET A 172 27.03 6.19 -34.99
N ALA A 173 27.85 5.88 -34.00
CA ALA A 173 27.41 5.69 -32.62
C ALA A 173 27.54 7.01 -31.84
N ILE A 174 26.43 7.43 -31.24
CA ILE A 174 26.29 8.67 -30.49
C ILE A 174 26.06 8.32 -29.02
N THR A 175 26.96 8.73 -28.13
CA THR A 175 26.76 8.65 -26.68
C THR A 175 26.44 10.02 -26.10
N TYR A 176 25.29 10.13 -25.43
CA TYR A 176 24.75 11.37 -24.88
C TYR A 176 23.83 11.07 -23.69
N GLY A 177 23.57 12.06 -22.83
CA GLY A 177 22.79 11.86 -21.60
C GLY A 177 22.27 13.17 -21.03
N VAL A 178 21.20 13.10 -20.22
CA VAL A 178 20.80 14.23 -19.37
C VAL A 178 21.96 14.60 -18.45
N GLY A 179 22.20 15.89 -18.27
CA GLY A 179 23.35 16.37 -17.49
C GLY A 179 24.70 16.18 -18.15
N SER A 180 24.73 15.93 -19.47
CA SER A 180 25.97 15.89 -20.23
C SER A 180 26.04 17.09 -21.17
N PRO A 181 26.97 18.04 -20.95
CA PRO A 181 27.27 19.06 -21.94
C PRO A 181 28.09 18.51 -23.12
N TYR A 182 28.30 17.19 -23.22
CA TYR A 182 28.96 16.51 -24.33
C TYR A 182 28.01 15.61 -25.14
N ILE A 183 28.31 15.50 -26.42
CA ILE A 183 27.84 14.42 -27.31
C ILE A 183 29.09 13.77 -27.90
N PHE A 184 29.31 12.49 -27.59
CA PHE A 184 30.45 11.72 -28.11
C PHE A 184 30.04 10.95 -29.37
N VAL A 185 30.88 10.97 -30.40
CA VAL A 185 30.55 10.39 -31.70
C VAL A 185 31.68 9.49 -32.19
N GLU A 186 31.35 8.24 -32.50
CA GLU A 186 32.27 7.22 -33.00
C GLU A 186 31.77 6.73 -34.37
N TYR A 187 32.66 6.69 -35.36
CA TYR A 187 32.33 6.36 -36.75
C TYR A 187 32.95 5.02 -37.15
N GLU A 188 32.22 4.23 -37.92
CA GLU A 188 32.76 3.09 -38.66
C GLU A 188 32.56 3.28 -40.16
N ASP A 189 33.61 2.96 -40.95
CA ASP A 189 33.64 3.12 -42.41
C ASP A 189 33.37 4.56 -42.91
N GLY A 190 33.80 5.55 -42.13
CA GLY A 190 33.73 6.94 -42.52
C GLY A 190 34.30 7.89 -41.47
N SER A 191 33.90 9.14 -41.57
CA SER A 191 34.46 10.24 -40.78
C SER A 191 33.42 11.34 -40.54
N ALA A 192 33.78 12.30 -39.69
CA ALA A 192 32.86 13.33 -39.22
C ALA A 192 32.53 14.42 -40.25
N VAL A 193 31.25 14.78 -40.28
CA VAL A 193 30.70 15.96 -40.97
C VAL A 193 29.74 16.68 -40.03
N LEU A 194 29.89 18.00 -39.88
CA LEU A 194 28.92 18.88 -39.21
C LEU A 194 28.31 19.80 -40.27
N ASP A 195 27.00 19.70 -40.45
CA ASP A 195 26.27 20.40 -41.51
C ASP A 195 25.31 21.43 -40.93
N PHE A 196 25.33 22.65 -41.49
CA PHE A 196 24.61 23.80 -40.99
C PHE A 196 23.79 24.43 -42.12
N ASP A 197 22.57 24.89 -41.83
CA ASP A 197 21.78 25.64 -42.81
C ASP A 197 22.37 27.02 -43.12
N ILE A 198 23.00 27.65 -42.12
CA ILE A 198 23.72 28.92 -42.22
C ILE A 198 25.11 28.72 -41.63
N ALA A 199 26.15 29.14 -42.35
CA ALA A 199 27.53 28.93 -41.95
C ALA A 199 27.80 29.46 -40.53
N PRO A 200 28.41 28.66 -39.64
CA PRO A 200 28.71 29.08 -38.28
C PRO A 200 29.90 30.06 -38.25
N ASP A 201 29.98 30.87 -37.20
CA ASP A 201 31.18 31.64 -36.86
C ASP A 201 32.16 30.74 -36.09
N VAL A 202 33.21 30.26 -36.76
CA VAL A 202 34.31 29.55 -36.08
C VAL A 202 35.27 30.58 -35.52
N TRP A 203 35.13 30.87 -34.23
CA TRP A 203 35.83 31.94 -33.53
C TRP A 203 37.16 31.51 -32.91
N GLU A 204 37.37 30.19 -32.73
CA GLU A 204 38.66 29.62 -32.34
C GLU A 204 38.97 28.38 -33.17
N MET A 205 40.19 28.30 -33.73
CA MET A 205 40.62 27.23 -34.64
C MET A 205 42.00 26.72 -34.21
N ASN A 206 42.00 25.65 -33.42
CA ASN A 206 43.19 24.99 -32.87
C ASN A 206 43.54 23.71 -33.65
N GLY A 207 43.21 23.70 -34.95
CA GLY A 207 43.40 22.55 -35.84
C GLY A 207 42.34 21.48 -35.61
N HIS A 208 42.58 20.61 -34.64
CA HIS A 208 41.72 19.47 -34.25
C HIS A 208 40.59 19.85 -33.28
N VAL A 209 40.70 21.02 -32.66
CA VAL A 209 39.67 21.61 -31.80
C VAL A 209 39.18 22.92 -32.41
N ILE A 210 37.87 23.12 -32.44
CA ILE A 210 37.23 24.37 -32.87
C ILE A 210 36.22 24.86 -31.84
N GLY A 211 36.22 26.17 -31.60
CA GLY A 211 35.12 26.88 -30.96
C GLY A 211 34.28 27.56 -32.04
N PHE A 212 32.97 27.31 -32.06
CA PHE A 212 32.07 27.88 -33.07
C PHE A 212 30.77 28.40 -32.47
N SER A 213 30.08 29.27 -33.21
CA SER A 213 28.75 29.76 -32.86
C SER A 213 27.81 29.62 -34.05
N THR A 214 26.56 29.28 -33.79
CA THR A 214 25.50 29.37 -34.79
C THR A 214 25.29 30.83 -35.21
N HIS A 215 24.56 31.04 -36.31
CA HIS A 215 24.27 32.38 -36.83
C HIS A 215 23.47 33.27 -35.85
N ASP A 216 22.76 32.65 -34.90
CA ASP A 216 21.96 33.25 -33.84
C ASP A 216 22.65 33.16 -32.45
N HIS A 217 23.98 33.00 -32.46
CA HIS A 217 24.87 33.16 -31.30
C HIS A 217 24.75 32.09 -30.20
N LYS A 218 24.45 30.84 -30.56
CA LYS A 218 24.57 29.69 -29.66
C LYS A 218 25.98 29.12 -29.76
N HIS A 219 26.67 28.99 -28.63
CA HIS A 219 28.10 28.64 -28.57
C HIS A 219 28.33 27.15 -28.35
N TYR A 220 29.20 26.57 -29.18
CA TYR A 220 29.57 25.15 -29.17
C TYR A 220 31.07 24.96 -29.41
N ALA A 221 31.53 23.75 -29.17
CA ALA A 221 32.87 23.30 -29.53
C ALA A 221 32.83 21.91 -30.19
N ALA A 222 33.82 21.63 -31.05
CA ALA A 222 34.04 20.30 -31.60
C ALA A 222 35.51 19.88 -31.46
N PHE A 223 35.72 18.64 -31.04
CA PHE A 223 37.04 18.09 -30.69
C PHE A 223 37.27 16.82 -31.50
N ALA A 224 38.44 16.69 -32.10
CA ALA A 224 38.91 15.48 -32.79
C ALA A 224 40.31 15.13 -32.29
N PRO A 225 40.81 13.89 -32.41
CA PRO A 225 42.15 13.53 -31.95
C PRO A 225 43.26 14.44 -32.52
N PRO A 226 44.33 14.72 -31.76
CA PRO A 226 45.45 15.54 -32.22
C PRO A 226 45.99 15.11 -33.59
N GLY A 227 46.09 16.09 -34.50
CA GLY A 227 46.53 15.87 -35.89
C GLY A 227 45.39 15.71 -36.90
N GLN A 228 44.16 15.45 -36.44
CA GLN A 228 42.97 15.38 -37.29
C GLN A 228 42.29 16.76 -37.35
N ASN A 229 42.75 17.61 -38.27
CA ASN A 229 42.32 19.00 -38.35
C ASN A 229 40.96 19.17 -39.05
N TRP A 230 40.16 20.11 -38.55
CA TRP A 230 38.92 20.53 -39.17
C TRP A 230 39.15 21.27 -40.49
N SER A 231 38.29 20.99 -41.47
CA SER A 231 38.23 21.64 -42.78
C SER A 231 36.84 22.25 -43.01
N GLY A 232 36.70 23.07 -44.05
CA GLY A 232 35.41 23.71 -44.40
C GLY A 232 35.08 24.96 -43.58
N ILE A 233 36.02 25.50 -42.81
CA ILE A 233 35.87 26.72 -42.01
C ILE A 233 35.34 27.88 -42.88
N GLY A 234 34.28 28.54 -42.41
CA GLY A 234 33.59 29.63 -43.14
C GLY A 234 32.56 29.14 -44.18
N SER A 235 32.36 27.83 -44.29
CA SER A 235 31.29 27.24 -45.10
C SER A 235 30.16 26.68 -44.22
N LYS A 236 29.12 26.14 -44.85
CA LYS A 236 28.01 25.46 -44.18
C LYS A 236 28.35 24.06 -43.68
N THR A 237 29.48 23.49 -44.10
CA THR A 237 29.81 22.11 -43.80
C THR A 237 31.24 22.03 -43.29
N LEU A 238 31.39 21.70 -42.00
CA LEU A 238 32.68 21.45 -41.38
C LEU A 238 32.97 19.95 -41.45
N THR A 239 34.20 19.58 -41.81
CA THR A 239 34.57 18.17 -41.96
C THR A 239 35.83 17.83 -41.18
N ASN A 240 35.90 16.59 -40.69
CA ASN A 240 37.07 16.04 -40.04
C ASN A 240 37.30 14.58 -40.48
N ASN A 241 38.55 14.18 -40.63
CA ASN A 241 38.91 12.82 -41.07
C ASN A 241 38.96 11.81 -39.91
N ALA A 242 38.76 12.25 -38.68
CA ALA A 242 38.71 11.37 -37.52
C ALA A 242 37.50 10.44 -37.56
N ASP A 243 37.69 9.25 -36.99
CA ASP A 243 36.67 8.27 -36.62
C ASP A 243 36.09 8.51 -35.22
N TYR A 244 36.54 9.57 -34.55
CA TYR A 244 36.03 10.03 -33.28
C TYR A 244 35.96 11.56 -33.25
N ILE A 245 34.82 12.10 -32.82
CA ILE A 245 34.71 13.48 -32.36
C ILE A 245 33.91 13.57 -31.06
N ALA A 246 34.05 14.67 -30.35
CA ALA A 246 33.07 15.11 -29.36
C ALA A 246 32.55 16.50 -29.71
N ILE A 247 31.29 16.75 -29.39
CA ILE A 247 30.64 18.05 -29.44
C ILE A 247 30.38 18.50 -28.00
N ALA A 248 30.59 19.78 -27.70
CA ALA A 248 30.17 20.35 -26.44
C ALA A 248 29.31 21.59 -26.62
N LYS A 249 28.28 21.76 -25.78
CA LYS A 249 27.62 23.05 -25.59
C LYS A 249 28.50 23.85 -24.65
N LEU A 250 29.00 25.00 -25.10
CA LEU A 250 29.75 25.88 -24.23
C LEU A 250 28.80 26.81 -23.47
N PRO A 251 29.02 27.11 -22.19
CA PRO A 251 28.24 28.12 -21.46
C PRO A 251 28.33 29.48 -22.16
N GLU A 252 29.54 29.84 -22.57
CA GLU A 252 29.88 31.16 -23.13
C GLU A 252 30.82 31.03 -24.32
N LYS A 253 30.95 32.11 -25.11
CA LYS A 253 32.01 32.25 -26.13
C LYS A 253 33.35 32.55 -25.48
N ASP A 254 33.93 31.57 -24.79
CA ASP A 254 35.14 31.71 -23.97
C ASP A 254 36.19 30.62 -24.27
N GLY A 255 37.40 31.04 -24.66
CA GLY A 255 38.51 30.13 -24.97
C GLY A 255 39.08 29.37 -23.76
N ASN A 256 38.96 29.89 -22.54
CA ASN A 256 39.32 29.17 -21.32
C ASN A 256 38.30 28.06 -21.04
N MET A 257 37.01 28.33 -21.28
CA MET A 257 35.98 27.29 -21.20
C MET A 257 36.25 26.22 -22.25
N LEU A 258 36.51 26.60 -23.51
CA LEU A 258 36.90 25.66 -24.56
C LEU A 258 38.08 24.77 -24.13
N ALA A 259 39.14 25.36 -23.56
CA ALA A 259 40.31 24.62 -23.09
C ALA A 259 40.01 23.67 -21.91
N LYS A 260 39.06 24.04 -21.03
CA LYS A 260 38.58 23.13 -19.97
C LYS A 260 37.79 21.97 -20.58
N PHE A 261 36.90 22.25 -21.54
CA PHE A 261 36.15 21.22 -22.25
C PHE A 261 37.07 20.25 -23.02
N GLU A 262 38.18 20.73 -23.58
CA GLU A 262 39.16 19.88 -24.26
C GLU A 262 39.75 18.79 -23.35
N GLN A 263 39.83 19.03 -22.02
CA GLN A 263 40.40 18.06 -21.07
C GLN A 263 39.60 16.76 -21.01
N TYR A 264 38.28 16.82 -21.14
CA TYR A 264 37.37 15.67 -21.02
C TYR A 264 36.71 15.27 -22.35
N ALA A 265 36.94 16.03 -23.42
CA ALA A 265 36.37 15.77 -24.74
C ALA A 265 36.82 14.46 -25.41
N TYR A 266 37.71 13.70 -24.77
CA TYR A 266 38.22 12.41 -25.24
C TYR A 266 37.93 11.28 -24.25
N SER A 267 37.08 11.51 -23.26
CA SER A 267 36.71 10.60 -22.18
C SER A 267 35.27 10.18 -22.36
N VAL A 268 35.03 9.21 -23.24
CA VAL A 268 33.67 8.80 -23.61
C VAL A 268 33.04 8.03 -22.46
N VAL A 269 31.92 8.51 -21.94
CA VAL A 269 31.18 7.82 -20.88
C VAL A 269 30.71 6.45 -21.39
N ARG A 270 31.04 5.39 -20.65
CA ARG A 270 30.58 4.02 -20.91
C ARG A 270 29.60 3.59 -19.82
N ASP A 271 30.02 3.75 -18.57
CA ASP A 271 29.18 3.46 -17.40
C ASP A 271 28.79 4.77 -16.71
N ALA A 272 27.57 4.80 -16.18
CA ALA A 272 27.11 5.87 -15.32
C ALA A 272 26.13 5.26 -14.30
N VAL A 273 26.42 5.40 -13.01
CA VAL A 273 25.63 4.82 -11.91
C VAL A 273 25.28 5.87 -10.87
N ALA A 274 24.05 5.81 -10.37
CA ALA A 274 23.55 6.62 -9.26
C ALA A 274 23.40 5.71 -8.02
N ASP A 275 24.50 5.52 -7.30
CA ASP A 275 24.51 4.67 -6.11
C ASP A 275 24.06 5.48 -4.90
N TRP A 276 23.12 4.94 -4.13
CA TRP A 276 22.54 5.62 -2.98
C TRP A 276 22.72 4.84 -1.68
N THR A 277 22.70 5.56 -0.57
CA THR A 277 22.62 4.98 0.78
C THR A 277 21.58 5.73 1.60
N TYR A 278 20.89 5.01 2.49
CA TYR A 278 19.99 5.59 3.48
C TYR A 278 20.60 5.40 4.88
N ASP A 279 20.95 6.50 5.54
CA ASP A 279 21.33 6.51 6.94
C ASP A 279 20.09 6.68 7.81
N GLU A 280 19.53 5.54 8.23
CA GLU A 280 18.35 5.46 9.07
C GLU A 280 18.47 6.21 10.40
N ALA A 281 19.68 6.44 10.92
CA ALA A 281 19.86 7.18 12.16
C ALA A 281 19.65 8.69 12.01
N THR A 282 19.91 9.23 10.81
CA THR A 282 19.85 10.68 10.54
C THR A 282 18.71 11.08 9.62
N GLY A 283 18.16 10.12 8.86
CA GLY A 283 17.24 10.38 7.76
C GLY A 283 17.96 10.74 6.46
N THR A 284 19.29 10.73 6.41
CA THR A 284 20.03 11.20 5.23
C THR A 284 19.98 10.18 4.10
N VAL A 285 19.60 10.63 2.91
CA VAL A 285 19.74 9.87 1.66
C VAL A 285 20.91 10.48 0.89
N THR A 286 22.00 9.73 0.75
CA THR A 286 23.19 10.16 0.02
C THR A 286 23.22 9.46 -1.33
N THR A 287 23.28 10.22 -2.43
CA THR A 287 23.36 9.66 -3.79
C THR A 287 24.65 10.11 -4.44
N THR A 288 25.47 9.16 -4.88
CA THR A 288 26.73 9.41 -5.61
C THR A 288 26.54 9.04 -7.07
N PHE A 289 26.70 10.03 -7.94
CA PHE A 289 26.66 9.88 -9.38
C PHE A 289 28.09 9.68 -9.88
N GLU A 290 28.39 8.53 -10.46
CA GLU A 290 29.73 8.18 -10.91
C GLU A 290 29.72 7.73 -12.37
N VAL A 291 30.65 8.26 -13.18
CA VAL A 291 30.89 7.77 -14.53
C VAL A 291 32.18 6.96 -14.60
N THR A 292 32.23 6.02 -15.55
CA THR A 292 33.49 5.41 -16.02
C THR A 292 33.61 5.67 -17.51
N THR A 293 34.79 6.16 -17.91
CA THR A 293 35.03 6.63 -19.28
C THR A 293 36.10 5.82 -20.00
N GLU A 294 35.97 5.72 -21.32
CA GLU A 294 36.99 5.17 -22.21
C GLU A 294 37.81 6.30 -22.85
N ALA A 295 39.13 6.20 -22.74
CA ALA A 295 40.07 7.17 -23.30
C ALA A 295 40.23 7.00 -24.81
N LYS A 296 39.81 8.02 -25.59
CA LYS A 296 39.98 8.06 -27.06
C LYS A 296 41.31 8.69 -27.50
N VAL A 297 42.08 9.25 -26.57
CA VAL A 297 43.48 9.65 -26.76
C VAL A 297 44.31 9.22 -25.55
N GLN A 298 45.62 9.03 -25.76
CA GLN A 298 46.53 8.66 -24.68
C GLN A 298 46.50 9.70 -23.55
N GLY A 299 46.14 9.26 -22.35
CA GLY A 299 46.14 10.10 -21.14
C GLY A 299 44.88 10.93 -20.93
N ALA A 300 43.80 10.69 -21.69
CA ALA A 300 42.49 11.25 -21.36
C ALA A 300 42.09 10.83 -19.93
N PRO A 301 41.57 11.76 -19.09
CA PRO A 301 41.22 11.48 -17.71
C PRO A 301 40.02 10.54 -17.62
N ASP A 302 39.93 9.76 -16.54
CA ASP A 302 38.70 9.04 -16.22
C ASP A 302 37.72 9.97 -15.50
N GLY A 303 36.80 10.58 -16.26
CA GLY A 303 35.84 11.56 -15.77
C GLY A 303 35.23 12.39 -16.90
N THR A 304 34.33 13.28 -16.56
CA THR A 304 33.63 14.17 -17.50
C THR A 304 33.40 15.56 -16.88
N ILE A 305 32.74 16.45 -17.62
CA ILE A 305 32.05 17.61 -17.06
C ILE A 305 30.57 17.24 -17.00
N PHE A 306 29.99 17.26 -15.80
CA PHE A 306 28.56 17.13 -15.57
C PHE A 306 27.88 18.49 -15.66
N ALA A 307 26.62 18.52 -16.03
CA ALA A 307 25.72 19.66 -15.85
C ALA A 307 24.63 19.26 -14.84
N LEU A 308 24.69 19.81 -13.63
CA LEU A 308 23.77 19.48 -12.54
C LEU A 308 22.49 20.32 -12.65
N TYR A 309 21.34 19.70 -12.38
CA TYR A 309 20.05 20.36 -12.24
C TYR A 309 19.86 21.01 -10.86
N PRO A 310 18.86 21.91 -10.67
CA PRO A 310 18.53 22.53 -9.38
C PRO A 310 18.47 21.58 -8.19
N HIS A 311 17.69 20.51 -8.29
CA HIS A 311 17.53 19.53 -7.20
C HIS A 311 18.85 18.84 -6.79
N GLN A 312 19.86 18.81 -7.67
CA GLN A 312 21.17 18.23 -7.36
C GLN A 312 22.07 19.26 -6.70
N TYR A 313 22.29 20.43 -7.34
CA TYR A 313 23.28 21.37 -6.84
C TYR A 313 22.84 22.09 -5.56
N ARG A 314 21.52 22.24 -5.32
CA ARG A 314 21.00 22.79 -4.07
C ARG A 314 21.29 21.86 -2.87
N HIS A 315 21.55 20.59 -3.17
CA HIS A 315 21.83 19.51 -2.21
C HIS A 315 23.23 18.91 -2.38
N LEU A 316 24.17 19.66 -2.98
CA LEU A 316 25.52 19.16 -3.24
C LEU A 316 26.27 18.91 -1.92
N ALA A 317 26.83 17.71 -1.77
CA ALA A 317 27.64 17.37 -0.60
C ALA A 317 28.91 18.26 -0.57
N SER A 318 29.36 18.66 0.63
CA SER A 318 30.54 19.52 0.78
C SER A 318 31.82 18.94 0.14
N SER A 319 31.91 17.62 0.02
CA SER A 319 33.02 16.93 -0.65
C SER A 319 33.09 17.18 -2.16
N SER A 320 31.97 17.57 -2.79
CA SER A 320 31.84 17.81 -4.23
C SER A 320 31.92 19.29 -4.61
N GLU A 321 31.80 20.22 -3.65
CA GLU A 321 31.82 21.67 -3.92
C GLU A 321 33.10 22.15 -4.61
N ASN A 322 34.25 21.53 -4.31
CA ASN A 322 35.54 21.89 -4.91
C ASN A 322 35.64 21.57 -6.42
N GLN A 323 34.71 20.77 -6.94
CA GLN A 323 34.65 20.35 -8.34
C GLN A 323 33.77 21.28 -9.19
N LEU A 324 33.05 22.23 -8.56
CA LEU A 324 32.17 23.16 -9.26
C LEU A 324 32.95 24.08 -10.19
N LEU A 325 32.51 24.13 -11.44
CA LEU A 325 32.93 25.13 -12.41
C LEU A 325 31.96 26.31 -12.30
N GLN A 326 32.18 27.17 -11.29
CA GLN A 326 31.23 28.18 -10.79
C GLN A 326 30.47 28.99 -11.86
N ASN A 327 31.12 29.31 -12.99
CA ASN A 327 30.55 30.16 -14.05
C ASN A 327 30.05 29.36 -15.28
N TYR A 328 29.93 28.03 -15.19
CA TYR A 328 29.56 27.16 -16.31
C TYR A 328 28.06 26.89 -16.23
N GLN A 329 27.25 27.86 -16.65
CA GLN A 329 25.80 27.83 -16.51
C GLN A 329 25.10 27.59 -17.86
N TYR A 330 23.99 26.85 -17.83
CA TYR A 330 23.13 26.64 -18.99
C TYR A 330 21.67 26.86 -18.62
N GLU A 331 20.99 27.72 -19.36
CA GLU A 331 19.53 27.87 -19.21
C GLU A 331 18.83 26.73 -19.97
N ILE A 332 17.88 26.08 -19.31
CA ILE A 332 17.04 25.02 -19.86
C ILE A 332 15.60 25.19 -19.35
N ILE A 333 14.69 24.30 -19.74
CA ILE A 333 13.29 24.33 -19.26
C ILE A 333 13.19 24.19 -17.73
N ARG A 334 14.14 23.51 -17.08
CA ARG A 334 14.22 23.30 -15.63
C ARG A 334 15.10 24.34 -14.90
N GLY A 335 15.20 25.55 -15.43
CA GLY A 335 16.03 26.63 -14.87
C GLY A 335 17.51 26.53 -15.27
N THR A 336 18.40 27.00 -14.39
CA THR A 336 19.84 27.02 -14.65
C THR A 336 20.50 25.69 -14.26
N MET A 337 21.20 25.03 -15.18
CA MET A 337 22.15 23.97 -14.86
C MET A 337 23.54 24.53 -14.54
N ILE A 338 24.33 23.85 -13.71
CA ILE A 338 25.71 24.25 -13.41
C ILE A 338 26.75 23.15 -13.70
N GLY A 339 27.91 23.55 -14.20
CA GLY A 339 29.01 22.65 -14.53
C GLY A 339 29.78 22.13 -13.29
N LEU A 340 30.10 20.83 -13.28
CA LEU A 340 30.95 20.18 -12.28
C LEU A 340 31.91 19.20 -12.96
N GLU A 341 33.21 19.29 -12.68
CA GLU A 341 34.21 18.39 -13.31
C GLU A 341 34.58 17.17 -12.45
N GLY A 342 34.89 16.05 -13.08
CA GLY A 342 35.51 14.89 -12.44
C GLY A 342 34.82 13.56 -12.74
N LYS A 343 35.13 12.55 -11.93
CA LYS A 343 34.58 11.19 -12.08
C LYS A 343 33.21 11.04 -11.42
N ARG A 344 32.96 11.76 -10.33
CA ARG A 344 31.74 11.65 -9.53
C ARG A 344 31.36 12.96 -8.85
N PHE A 345 30.11 13.05 -8.42
CA PHE A 345 29.63 14.02 -7.43
C PHE A 345 28.60 13.36 -6.51
N THR A 346 28.31 13.98 -5.38
CA THR A 346 27.39 13.43 -4.37
C THR A 346 26.35 14.47 -3.95
N THR A 347 25.10 14.05 -3.77
CA THR A 347 24.01 14.83 -3.18
C THR A 347 23.63 14.27 -1.81
N GLU A 348 23.13 15.14 -0.92
CA GLU A 348 22.64 14.78 0.41
C GLU A 348 21.21 15.34 0.60
N LEU A 349 20.24 14.44 0.67
CA LEU A 349 18.83 14.74 0.90
C LEU A 349 18.39 14.27 2.29
N THR A 350 17.23 14.73 2.75
CA THR A 350 16.66 14.34 4.05
C THR A 350 15.30 13.69 3.85
N TYR A 351 15.20 12.42 4.23
CA TYR A 351 13.96 11.67 4.26
C TYR A 351 13.08 12.11 5.45
N PRO A 352 11.83 12.56 5.20
CA PRO A 352 10.99 13.17 6.24
C PRO A 352 10.13 12.17 7.03
N GLY A 353 10.20 10.87 6.72
CA GLY A 353 9.24 9.90 7.24
C GLY A 353 7.94 9.83 6.44
N VAL A 354 7.24 8.71 6.56
CA VAL A 354 5.86 8.52 6.09
C VAL A 354 5.04 7.83 7.18
N LEU A 355 3.71 7.87 7.08
CA LEU A 355 2.79 7.15 7.97
C LEU A 355 1.85 6.22 7.18
N PRO A 356 1.33 5.13 7.78
CA PRO A 356 0.27 4.32 7.15
C PRO A 356 -1.05 5.08 7.03
N SER A 357 -1.34 5.96 7.99
CA SER A 357 -2.48 6.86 8.05
C SER A 357 -2.14 8.04 8.97
N LEU A 358 -2.92 9.13 8.94
CA LEU A 358 -2.93 10.05 10.08
C LEU A 358 -3.53 9.32 11.30
N PRO A 359 -3.05 9.62 12.53
CA PRO A 359 -3.61 9.04 13.75
C PRO A 359 -4.94 9.69 14.16
N ASP A 360 -5.59 9.16 15.19
CA ASP A 360 -6.79 9.73 15.82
C ASP A 360 -6.42 10.88 16.78
N LEU A 361 -6.14 12.06 16.22
CA LEU A 361 -5.80 13.26 17.00
C LEU A 361 -6.63 14.49 16.60
N GLY A 362 -7.58 14.35 15.68
CA GLY A 362 -8.45 15.44 15.24
C GLY A 362 -9.58 15.73 16.24
N ASP A 363 -10.10 16.95 16.18
CA ASP A 363 -11.22 17.43 17.00
C ASP A 363 -12.60 17.24 16.32
N TYR A 364 -12.75 16.21 15.50
CA TYR A 364 -13.99 15.88 14.80
C TYR A 364 -15.11 15.40 15.72
N ASP A 365 -16.35 15.54 15.26
CA ASP A 365 -17.47 14.76 15.78
C ASP A 365 -17.30 13.29 15.35
N ARG A 366 -16.94 12.43 16.31
CA ARG A 366 -16.69 11.00 16.06
C ARG A 366 -17.90 10.29 15.46
N GLU A 367 -19.12 10.60 15.92
CA GLU A 367 -20.34 9.96 15.39
C GLU A 367 -20.60 10.38 13.93
N ARG A 368 -20.28 11.63 13.59
CA ARG A 368 -20.34 12.11 12.20
C ARG A 368 -19.32 11.40 11.33
N LEU A 369 -18.09 11.22 11.83
CA LEU A 369 -17.05 10.48 11.12
C LEU A 369 -17.44 9.00 10.93
N ILE A 370 -17.99 8.35 11.95
CA ILE A 370 -18.57 7.00 11.87
C ILE A 370 -19.66 6.97 10.80
N GLY A 371 -20.58 7.94 10.79
CA GLY A 371 -21.60 8.05 9.74
C GLY A 371 -21.01 8.10 8.33
N TYR A 372 -19.96 8.91 8.10
CA TYR A 372 -19.27 8.96 6.80
C TYR A 372 -18.50 7.70 6.45
N LEU A 373 -17.98 6.95 7.43
CA LEU A 373 -17.36 5.65 7.20
C LEU A 373 -18.40 4.65 6.68
N HIS A 374 -19.59 4.61 7.30
CA HIS A 374 -20.69 3.77 6.84
C HIS A 374 -21.23 4.22 5.47
N ASP A 375 -21.31 5.52 5.20
CA ASP A 375 -21.70 6.04 3.88
C ASP A 375 -20.78 5.50 2.77
N ALA A 376 -19.48 5.38 3.05
CA ALA A 376 -18.47 4.93 2.10
C ALA A 376 -18.60 3.45 1.68
N THR A 377 -19.42 2.65 2.39
CA THR A 377 -19.79 1.29 1.93
C THR A 377 -20.63 1.31 0.66
N SER A 378 -21.17 2.47 0.27
CA SER A 378 -21.93 2.67 -0.96
C SER A 378 -21.06 2.94 -2.18
N ASP A 379 -19.77 3.19 -1.99
CA ASP A 379 -18.82 3.47 -3.06
C ASP A 379 -18.51 2.20 -3.86
N TYR A 380 -18.18 2.36 -5.14
CA TYR A 380 -17.79 1.27 -6.04
C TYR A 380 -16.78 1.76 -7.08
N PRO A 381 -15.94 0.87 -7.66
CA PRO A 381 -14.99 1.28 -8.70
C PRO A 381 -15.72 1.78 -9.96
N THR A 382 -15.26 2.89 -10.54
CA THR A 382 -15.93 3.52 -11.70
C THR A 382 -15.51 2.96 -13.07
N GLY A 383 -14.55 2.03 -13.06
CA GLY A 383 -14.04 1.31 -14.21
C GLY A 383 -13.50 -0.06 -13.78
N SER A 384 -13.32 -0.96 -14.75
CA SER A 384 -12.78 -2.31 -14.52
C SER A 384 -11.27 -2.41 -14.73
N ASP A 385 -10.67 -1.33 -15.21
CA ASP A 385 -9.23 -1.26 -15.46
C ASP A 385 -8.42 -1.06 -14.17
N THR A 386 -7.12 -1.29 -14.27
CA THR A 386 -6.17 -1.18 -13.16
C THR A 386 -6.16 0.20 -12.47
N TYR A 387 -6.47 1.30 -13.17
CA TYR A 387 -6.42 2.64 -12.58
C TYR A 387 -7.67 2.94 -11.76
N GLU A 388 -8.87 2.78 -12.35
CA GLU A 388 -10.11 3.07 -11.65
C GLU A 388 -10.38 2.07 -10.51
N LEU A 389 -10.00 0.79 -10.68
CA LEU A 389 -9.97 -0.17 -9.59
C LEU A 389 -8.93 0.22 -8.53
N GLY A 390 -7.74 0.65 -8.97
CA GLY A 390 -6.69 1.18 -8.10
C GLY A 390 -7.20 2.28 -7.18
N LYS A 391 -7.86 3.31 -7.72
CA LYS A 391 -8.45 4.40 -6.93
C LYS A 391 -9.44 3.88 -5.88
N TYR A 392 -10.27 2.89 -6.23
CA TYR A 392 -11.21 2.28 -5.29
C TYR A 392 -10.51 1.53 -4.15
N ILE A 393 -9.54 0.65 -4.45
CA ILE A 393 -8.82 -0.07 -3.38
C ILE A 393 -7.94 0.87 -2.54
N GLY A 394 -7.41 1.95 -3.14
CA GLY A 394 -6.73 3.02 -2.41
C GLY A 394 -7.64 3.74 -1.41
N LYS A 395 -8.90 3.98 -1.81
CA LYS A 395 -9.95 4.54 -0.97
C LYS A 395 -10.27 3.64 0.22
N LEU A 396 -10.57 2.36 -0.02
CA LEU A 396 -10.86 1.38 1.05
C LEU A 396 -9.69 1.25 2.04
N ALA A 397 -8.47 1.17 1.52
CA ALA A 397 -7.25 1.12 2.33
C ALA A 397 -6.95 2.42 3.10
N THR A 398 -7.63 3.52 2.77
CA THR A 398 -7.56 4.78 3.53
C THR A 398 -8.66 4.85 4.60
N LEU A 399 -9.81 4.20 4.37
CA LEU A 399 -10.93 4.13 5.32
C LEU A 399 -10.66 3.15 6.46
N ALA A 400 -10.05 1.99 6.18
CA ALA A 400 -9.87 0.93 7.18
C ALA A 400 -9.12 1.40 8.46
N PRO A 401 -8.01 2.15 8.39
CA PRO A 401 -7.37 2.71 9.60
C PRO A 401 -8.26 3.70 10.37
N ILE A 402 -9.10 4.47 9.66
CA ILE A 402 -10.00 5.45 10.29
C ILE A 402 -11.16 4.71 10.99
N ALA A 403 -11.67 3.63 10.40
CA ALA A 403 -12.65 2.75 11.04
C ALA A 403 -12.07 2.08 12.31
N ASP A 404 -10.84 1.58 12.27
CA ASP A 404 -10.14 1.06 13.46
C ASP A 404 -10.06 2.13 14.57
N GLN A 405 -9.67 3.36 14.22
CA GLN A 405 -9.54 4.48 15.15
C GLN A 405 -10.88 4.86 15.81
N MET A 406 -11.98 4.77 15.08
CA MET A 406 -13.33 5.07 15.58
C MET A 406 -13.98 3.93 16.37
N GLY A 407 -13.30 2.78 16.49
CA GLY A 407 -13.86 1.59 17.15
C GLY A 407 -14.79 0.75 16.28
N GLU A 408 -14.89 1.06 14.99
CA GLU A 408 -15.73 0.36 14.01
C GLU A 408 -14.97 -0.83 13.38
N TYR A 409 -14.49 -1.76 14.21
CA TYR A 409 -13.59 -2.83 13.79
C TYR A 409 -14.20 -3.77 12.75
N GLU A 410 -15.47 -4.13 12.90
CA GLU A 410 -16.17 -4.98 11.92
C GLU A 410 -16.22 -4.32 10.55
N LEU A 411 -16.39 -2.99 10.50
CA LEU A 411 -16.37 -2.22 9.26
C LEU A 411 -14.95 -2.12 8.68
N ALA A 412 -13.94 -1.93 9.53
CA ALA A 412 -12.53 -1.94 9.12
C ALA A 412 -12.12 -3.30 8.54
N GLU A 413 -12.56 -4.39 9.17
CA GLU A 413 -12.40 -5.77 8.68
C GLU A 413 -13.19 -6.02 7.40
N GLN A 414 -14.39 -5.46 7.26
CA GLN A 414 -15.13 -5.52 5.99
C GLN A 414 -14.32 -4.88 4.86
N PHE A 415 -13.80 -3.65 5.06
CA PHE A 415 -12.97 -2.99 4.05
C PHE A 415 -11.73 -3.82 3.72
N ARG A 416 -11.01 -4.34 4.71
CA ARG A 416 -9.84 -5.21 4.48
C ARG A 416 -10.21 -6.54 3.83
N GLY A 417 -11.39 -7.08 4.11
CA GLY A 417 -11.94 -8.26 3.45
C GLY A 417 -12.20 -8.02 1.97
N GLU A 418 -12.84 -6.89 1.63
CA GLU A 418 -13.04 -6.48 0.23
C GLU A 418 -11.72 -6.25 -0.50
N LEU A 419 -10.71 -5.65 0.17
CA LEU A 419 -9.36 -5.53 -0.38
C LEU A 419 -8.75 -6.90 -0.68
N LYS A 420 -8.85 -7.85 0.25
CA LYS A 420 -8.37 -9.22 0.04
C LYS A 420 -9.09 -9.84 -1.15
N ASP A 421 -10.41 -9.84 -1.20
CA ASP A 421 -11.17 -10.44 -2.31
C ASP A 421 -10.75 -9.90 -3.69
N ILE A 422 -10.55 -8.57 -3.80
CA ILE A 422 -10.10 -7.94 -5.04
C ILE A 422 -8.67 -8.32 -5.39
N LEU A 423 -7.72 -8.24 -4.44
CA LEU A 423 -6.33 -8.57 -4.71
C LEU A 423 -6.17 -10.07 -5.02
N GLU A 424 -6.83 -10.94 -4.28
CA GLU A 424 -6.78 -12.39 -4.50
C GLU A 424 -7.34 -12.77 -5.88
N ASP A 425 -8.34 -12.05 -6.40
CA ASP A 425 -8.81 -12.19 -7.78
C ASP A 425 -7.70 -11.74 -8.77
N TRP A 426 -7.25 -10.49 -8.68
CA TRP A 426 -6.29 -9.91 -9.63
C TRP A 426 -4.93 -10.61 -9.67
N LEU A 427 -4.43 -11.06 -8.52
CA LEU A 427 -3.14 -11.73 -8.38
C LEU A 427 -3.19 -13.20 -8.82
N GLN A 428 -4.33 -13.70 -9.29
CA GLN A 428 -4.48 -15.01 -9.93
C GLN A 428 -4.80 -14.85 -11.42
N ALA A 429 -3.87 -15.27 -12.29
CA ALA A 429 -4.09 -15.28 -13.72
C ALA A 429 -5.01 -16.40 -14.24
N THR A 430 -5.24 -17.44 -13.43
CA THR A 430 -6.09 -18.59 -13.81
C THR A 430 -7.41 -18.58 -13.07
N ASN A 431 -8.46 -19.06 -13.73
CA ASN A 431 -9.77 -19.28 -13.11
C ASN A 431 -9.83 -20.66 -12.42
N ALA A 432 -10.98 -21.00 -11.83
CA ALA A 432 -11.17 -22.29 -11.14
C ALA A 432 -10.99 -23.55 -12.04
N SER A 433 -11.01 -23.42 -13.38
CA SER A 433 -10.72 -24.54 -14.30
C SER A 433 -9.23 -24.65 -14.69
N GLY A 434 -8.39 -23.73 -14.22
CA GLY A 434 -6.97 -23.62 -14.56
C GLY A 434 -6.70 -22.91 -15.90
N GLN A 435 -7.72 -22.37 -16.57
CA GLN A 435 -7.55 -21.58 -17.78
C GLN A 435 -7.21 -20.13 -17.45
N LEU A 436 -6.48 -19.44 -18.33
CA LEU A 436 -6.27 -18.00 -18.19
C LEU A 436 -7.61 -17.25 -18.16
N LYS A 437 -7.71 -16.26 -17.27
CA LYS A 437 -8.83 -15.33 -17.22
C LYS A 437 -8.75 -14.34 -18.38
N GLY A 438 -9.91 -13.80 -18.79
CA GLY A 438 -9.98 -12.75 -19.81
C GLY A 438 -9.85 -11.32 -19.26
N LYS A 439 -9.86 -11.15 -17.95
CA LYS A 439 -9.72 -9.87 -17.22
C LYS A 439 -9.38 -10.13 -15.75
N ASN A 440 -9.09 -9.08 -15.01
CA ASN A 440 -8.62 -9.07 -13.63
C ASN A 440 -7.39 -9.98 -13.48
N LEU A 441 -6.40 -9.83 -14.34
CA LEU A 441 -5.16 -10.60 -14.25
C LEU A 441 -3.94 -9.78 -14.64
N PHE A 442 -2.78 -10.28 -14.25
CA PHE A 442 -1.48 -9.81 -14.71
C PHE A 442 -0.86 -10.77 -15.73
N TYR A 443 -0.26 -10.20 -16.77
CA TYR A 443 0.41 -10.89 -17.87
C TYR A 443 1.84 -10.35 -18.04
N TYR A 444 2.81 -11.24 -18.16
CA TYR A 444 4.20 -10.87 -18.43
C TYR A 444 4.45 -10.82 -19.95
N ASN A 445 4.63 -9.63 -20.50
CA ASN A 445 5.07 -9.43 -21.87
C ASN A 445 6.59 -9.67 -21.95
N GLU A 446 6.99 -10.82 -22.49
CA GLU A 446 8.40 -11.23 -22.59
C GLU A 446 9.21 -10.35 -23.57
N ASN A 447 8.56 -9.76 -24.58
CA ASN A 447 9.25 -8.95 -25.59
C ASN A 447 9.98 -7.75 -24.95
N TRP A 448 9.28 -7.04 -24.06
CA TRP A 448 9.84 -5.90 -23.32
C TRP A 448 10.36 -6.28 -21.93
N GLY A 449 9.80 -7.33 -21.32
CA GLY A 449 10.05 -7.69 -19.93
C GLY A 449 9.28 -6.79 -18.98
N THR A 450 7.95 -6.91 -18.97
CA THR A 450 7.06 -6.09 -18.13
C THR A 450 5.75 -6.81 -17.76
N ILE A 451 5.22 -6.52 -16.58
CA ILE A 451 3.89 -6.98 -16.15
C ILE A 451 2.81 -5.97 -16.59
N LEU A 452 1.81 -6.48 -17.29
CA LEU A 452 0.65 -5.73 -17.78
C LEU A 452 -0.63 -6.24 -17.10
N GLY A 453 -1.39 -5.35 -16.47
CA GLY A 453 -2.69 -5.68 -15.87
C GLY A 453 -3.85 -5.45 -16.84
N TYR A 454 -4.76 -6.43 -16.95
CA TYR A 454 -5.96 -6.33 -17.78
C TYR A 454 -7.23 -6.41 -16.91
N HIS A 455 -8.21 -5.50 -17.02
CA HIS A 455 -8.27 -4.46 -18.06
C HIS A 455 -7.25 -3.32 -17.86
N ALA A 456 -6.74 -2.82 -18.99
CA ALA A 456 -5.82 -1.71 -19.07
C ALA A 456 -6.58 -0.42 -19.44
N ALA A 457 -6.03 0.71 -19.01
CA ALA A 457 -6.44 2.07 -19.35
C ALA A 457 -5.19 2.97 -19.36
N HIS A 458 -5.32 4.22 -19.80
CA HIS A 458 -4.20 5.19 -19.86
C HIS A 458 -2.97 4.70 -20.67
N SER A 459 -3.20 3.74 -21.55
CA SER A 459 -2.20 3.01 -22.33
C SER A 459 -1.19 2.24 -21.47
N SER A 460 -1.58 1.82 -20.26
CA SER A 460 -0.70 1.08 -19.36
C SER A 460 -0.17 -0.19 -20.00
N ALA A 461 -0.97 -0.89 -20.80
CA ALA A 461 -0.49 -2.05 -21.57
C ALA A 461 0.20 -1.65 -22.89
N THR A 462 -0.50 -0.91 -23.77
CA THR A 462 -0.02 -0.62 -25.13
C THR A 462 1.19 0.31 -25.22
N ARG A 463 1.45 1.09 -24.16
CA ARG A 463 2.57 2.02 -24.07
C ARG A 463 3.44 1.82 -22.82
N ILE A 464 3.11 0.86 -21.95
CA ILE A 464 3.84 0.60 -20.69
C ILE A 464 3.82 1.85 -19.79
N ASN A 465 2.68 2.55 -19.80
CA ASN A 465 2.48 3.81 -19.09
C ASN A 465 2.04 3.57 -17.65
N ASP A 466 2.37 4.52 -16.77
CA ASP A 466 1.66 4.74 -15.50
C ASP A 466 1.69 3.54 -14.52
N HIS A 467 2.64 2.61 -14.66
CA HIS A 467 2.69 1.42 -13.79
C HIS A 467 2.88 1.78 -12.31
N HIS A 468 3.69 2.80 -11.98
CA HIS A 468 3.79 3.33 -10.61
C HIS A 468 2.46 3.92 -10.13
N PHE A 469 1.74 4.68 -10.96
CA PHE A 469 0.44 5.23 -10.60
C PHE A 469 -0.57 4.13 -10.33
N HIS A 470 -0.71 3.16 -11.24
CA HIS A 470 -1.70 2.08 -11.14
C HIS A 470 -1.34 1.11 -10.02
N TYR A 471 -0.13 0.54 -10.07
CA TYR A 471 0.28 -0.52 -9.14
C TYR A 471 0.59 0.04 -7.76
N GLY A 472 0.90 1.33 -7.63
CA GLY A 472 0.98 2.02 -6.35
C GLY A 472 -0.28 1.85 -5.50
N TYR A 473 -1.47 1.83 -6.11
CA TYR A 473 -2.73 1.54 -5.41
C TYR A 473 -2.90 0.07 -5.00
N PHE A 474 -2.44 -0.88 -5.82
CA PHE A 474 -2.40 -2.30 -5.45
C PHE A 474 -1.48 -2.53 -4.25
N VAL A 475 -0.31 -1.86 -4.23
CA VAL A 475 0.62 -1.89 -3.10
C VAL A 475 0.01 -1.20 -1.87
N LYS A 476 -0.75 -0.10 -2.03
CA LYS A 476 -1.48 0.53 -0.91
C LYS A 476 -2.42 -0.46 -0.22
N ALA A 477 -3.23 -1.15 -1.01
CA ALA A 477 -4.17 -2.15 -0.50
C ALA A 477 -3.44 -3.29 0.22
N ALA A 478 -2.37 -3.81 -0.39
CA ALA A 478 -1.55 -4.85 0.20
C ALA A 478 -0.85 -4.42 1.49
N ALA A 479 -0.34 -3.19 1.56
CA ALA A 479 0.31 -2.64 2.76
C ALA A 479 -0.67 -2.46 3.92
N GLU A 480 -1.92 -2.05 3.65
CA GLU A 480 -2.97 -1.98 4.68
C GLU A 480 -3.40 -3.37 5.17
N ILE A 481 -3.49 -4.36 4.27
CA ILE A 481 -3.71 -5.75 4.70
C ILE A 481 -2.53 -6.23 5.55
N ALA A 482 -1.29 -6.03 5.10
CA ALA A 482 -0.08 -6.45 5.81
C ALA A 482 0.06 -5.81 7.20
N ARG A 483 -0.45 -4.58 7.38
CA ARG A 483 -0.50 -3.88 8.66
C ARG A 483 -1.32 -4.63 9.71
N ALA A 484 -2.41 -5.29 9.29
CA ALA A 484 -3.33 -6.03 10.17
C ALA A 484 -3.12 -7.56 10.12
N ASP A 485 -2.60 -8.09 9.02
CA ASP A 485 -2.45 -9.52 8.74
C ASP A 485 -1.12 -9.79 7.99
N GLN A 486 -0.06 -9.98 8.76
CA GLN A 486 1.26 -10.32 8.23
C GLN A 486 1.30 -11.71 7.56
N GLU A 487 0.39 -12.63 7.90
CA GLU A 487 0.36 -13.97 7.31
C GLU A 487 -0.05 -13.91 5.84
N TRP A 488 -1.10 -13.15 5.53
CA TRP A 488 -1.53 -12.90 4.14
C TRP A 488 -0.37 -12.37 3.27
N ALA A 489 0.43 -11.47 3.85
CA ALA A 489 1.51 -10.75 3.18
C ALA A 489 2.79 -11.58 2.98
N LYS A 490 2.90 -12.79 3.53
CA LYS A 490 4.06 -13.65 3.30
C LYS A 490 4.24 -14.00 1.82
N SER A 491 5.49 -14.18 1.41
CA SER A 491 5.85 -14.43 0.01
C SER A 491 5.25 -15.71 -0.59
N GLU A 492 5.08 -16.76 0.23
CA GLU A 492 4.41 -18.02 -0.14
C GLU A 492 2.88 -17.89 -0.25
N ASN A 493 2.30 -16.83 0.30
CA ASN A 493 0.89 -16.49 0.19
C ASN A 493 0.70 -15.48 -0.95
N TRP A 494 0.38 -14.22 -0.66
CA TRP A 494 0.10 -13.21 -1.69
C TRP A 494 1.25 -12.23 -1.90
N GLY A 495 2.18 -12.14 -0.95
CA GLY A 495 3.30 -11.20 -1.00
C GLY A 495 4.21 -11.37 -2.20
N GLY A 496 4.39 -12.60 -2.70
CA GLY A 496 5.23 -12.83 -3.87
C GLY A 496 4.70 -12.15 -5.15
N MET A 497 3.38 -12.07 -5.32
CA MET A 497 2.78 -11.35 -6.45
C MET A 497 2.83 -9.83 -6.24
N ILE A 498 2.68 -9.34 -5.01
CA ILE A 498 2.85 -7.92 -4.70
C ILE A 498 4.30 -7.48 -4.98
N ASP A 499 5.29 -8.24 -4.51
CA ASP A 499 6.70 -8.00 -4.81
C ASP A 499 6.99 -8.08 -6.32
N LEU A 500 6.28 -8.92 -7.09
CA LEU A 500 6.40 -8.97 -8.55
C LEU A 500 5.91 -7.66 -9.20
N LEU A 501 4.78 -7.11 -8.77
CA LEU A 501 4.29 -5.81 -9.25
C LEU A 501 5.27 -4.69 -8.90
N ILE A 502 5.82 -4.70 -7.67
CA ILE A 502 6.82 -3.73 -7.22
C ILE A 502 8.10 -3.80 -8.07
N ARG A 503 8.56 -5.01 -8.37
CA ARG A 503 9.73 -5.20 -9.24
C ARG A 503 9.48 -4.69 -10.66
N ASP A 504 8.27 -4.81 -11.20
CA ASP A 504 8.00 -4.27 -12.53
C ASP A 504 8.25 -2.75 -12.64
N PHE A 505 7.83 -1.95 -11.64
CA PHE A 505 7.98 -0.50 -11.70
C PHE A 505 9.25 0.04 -11.00
N MET A 506 9.88 -0.74 -10.10
CA MET A 506 11.09 -0.33 -9.36
C MET A 506 12.05 -1.47 -8.97
N ALA A 507 12.31 -2.39 -9.90
CA ALA A 507 13.31 -3.44 -9.75
C ALA A 507 14.69 -2.89 -9.34
N ASP A 508 15.43 -3.72 -8.61
CA ASP A 508 16.86 -3.50 -8.38
C ASP A 508 17.67 -3.87 -9.63
N ARG A 509 18.99 -3.64 -9.59
CA ARG A 509 19.89 -4.12 -10.65
C ARG A 509 19.87 -5.65 -10.73
N ASP A 510 20.18 -6.19 -11.91
CA ASP A 510 20.26 -7.63 -12.17
C ASP A 510 18.95 -8.42 -11.92
N ASP A 511 17.78 -7.79 -12.10
CA ASP A 511 16.50 -8.50 -12.10
C ASP A 511 16.30 -9.25 -13.43
N ASP A 512 16.04 -10.55 -13.36
CA ASP A 512 15.88 -11.42 -14.54
C ASP A 512 14.66 -11.07 -15.41
N LEU A 513 13.66 -10.35 -14.86
CA LEU A 513 12.38 -10.08 -15.53
C LEU A 513 12.20 -8.60 -15.91
N PHE A 514 12.83 -7.67 -15.19
CA PHE A 514 12.52 -6.24 -15.31
C PHE A 514 13.78 -5.38 -15.45
N PRO A 515 13.70 -4.23 -16.15
CA PRO A 515 14.79 -3.29 -16.19
C PRO A 515 14.94 -2.57 -14.84
N TYR A 516 16.15 -2.11 -14.54
CA TYR A 516 16.46 -1.37 -13.32
C TYR A 516 15.60 -0.11 -13.20
N LEU A 517 14.92 0.05 -12.05
CA LEU A 517 14.13 1.23 -11.69
C LEU A 517 13.29 1.81 -12.85
N ARG A 518 12.49 0.96 -13.52
CA ARG A 518 11.72 1.30 -14.73
C ARG A 518 11.23 2.76 -14.79
N MET A 519 10.47 3.20 -13.78
CA MET A 519 9.79 4.49 -13.84
C MET A 519 10.72 5.67 -13.56
N PHE A 520 11.83 5.45 -12.86
CA PHE A 520 12.62 6.52 -12.26
C PHE A 520 13.81 6.91 -13.13
N ASP A 521 14.02 8.20 -13.34
CA ASP A 521 15.25 8.75 -13.91
C ASP A 521 16.12 9.30 -12.77
N PRO A 522 17.18 8.57 -12.34
CA PRO A 522 18.00 8.95 -11.20
C PRO A 522 18.66 10.32 -11.32
N TYR A 523 18.93 10.77 -12.55
CA TYR A 523 19.64 12.03 -12.78
C TYR A 523 18.70 13.21 -12.96
N SER A 524 17.56 13.02 -13.63
CA SER A 524 16.50 14.04 -13.70
C SER A 524 15.79 14.22 -12.35
N GLY A 525 15.86 13.20 -11.49
CA GLY A 525 15.36 13.19 -10.12
C GLY A 525 13.88 12.86 -9.99
N ASN A 526 13.22 12.50 -11.08
CA ASN A 526 11.78 12.25 -11.14
C ASN A 526 11.47 10.98 -11.94
N SER A 527 10.27 10.49 -11.76
CA SER A 527 9.68 9.45 -12.59
C SER A 527 9.18 9.99 -13.91
N TRP A 528 9.19 9.12 -14.92
CA TRP A 528 8.54 9.36 -16.21
C TRP A 528 7.39 8.37 -16.39
N ALA A 529 6.27 8.88 -16.87
CA ALA A 529 5.00 8.16 -16.89
C ALA A 529 4.74 7.43 -18.22
N ASP A 530 5.28 7.91 -19.35
CA ASP A 530 5.09 7.26 -20.65
C ASP A 530 6.20 6.25 -20.95
N GLY A 531 5.83 4.98 -21.17
CA GLY A 531 6.82 3.92 -21.37
C GLY A 531 7.59 4.03 -22.67
N LEU A 532 7.06 4.75 -23.68
CA LEU A 532 7.63 4.83 -25.02
C LEU A 532 8.34 6.15 -25.31
N ALA A 533 8.02 7.23 -24.60
CA ALA A 533 8.54 8.59 -24.79
C ALA A 533 8.41 9.13 -26.23
N THR A 534 7.43 8.65 -27.01
CA THR A 534 7.22 9.01 -28.43
C THR A 534 6.49 10.34 -28.57
N PHE A 535 7.14 11.41 -28.10
CA PHE A 535 6.74 12.80 -28.28
C PHE A 535 7.96 13.69 -28.56
N ASP A 536 7.78 14.76 -29.33
CA ASP A 536 8.86 15.73 -29.58
C ASP A 536 9.19 16.62 -28.35
N ALA A 537 8.45 16.46 -27.25
CA ALA A 537 8.73 17.05 -25.95
C ALA A 537 9.53 16.11 -25.02
N GLY A 538 9.93 14.92 -25.51
CA GLY A 538 10.52 13.87 -24.71
C GLY A 538 9.47 13.15 -23.87
N ASN A 539 9.88 12.58 -22.74
CA ASN A 539 8.96 11.93 -21.81
C ASN A 539 8.24 12.95 -20.92
N ASN A 540 7.22 12.52 -20.17
CA ASN A 540 6.38 13.37 -19.32
C ASN A 540 5.98 12.71 -18.00
N GLN A 541 5.61 13.53 -17.02
CA GLN A 541 4.90 13.12 -15.82
C GLN A 541 3.88 14.19 -15.43
N GLU A 542 2.63 13.79 -15.24
CA GLU A 542 1.54 14.66 -14.79
C GLU A 542 1.36 14.58 -13.27
N SER A 543 0.97 13.41 -12.75
CA SER A 543 0.61 13.21 -11.35
C SER A 543 1.84 12.83 -10.50
N SER A 544 2.65 13.80 -10.12
CA SER A 544 3.84 13.52 -9.30
C SER A 544 3.47 12.97 -7.91
N SER A 545 2.29 13.30 -7.41
CA SER A 545 1.74 12.78 -6.16
C SER A 545 1.37 11.30 -6.24
N GLU A 546 0.95 10.78 -7.41
CA GLU A 546 0.74 9.35 -7.57
C GLU A 546 2.06 8.55 -7.65
N ALA A 547 3.14 9.15 -8.16
CA ALA A 547 4.48 8.58 -8.02
C ALA A 547 4.89 8.51 -6.53
N MET A 548 4.76 9.63 -5.80
CA MET A 548 5.04 9.70 -4.36
C MET A 548 4.18 8.72 -3.54
N HIS A 549 2.93 8.52 -3.95
CA HIS A 549 2.03 7.52 -3.39
C HIS A 549 2.58 6.11 -3.58
N ALA A 550 3.01 5.75 -4.80
CA ALA A 550 3.64 4.46 -5.06
C ALA A 550 4.87 4.22 -4.17
N TRP A 551 5.78 5.20 -4.08
CA TRP A 551 6.98 5.10 -3.23
C TRP A 551 6.62 4.94 -1.75
N THR A 552 5.65 5.72 -1.27
CA THR A 552 5.13 5.59 0.09
C THR A 552 4.63 4.18 0.37
N ASN A 553 3.83 3.62 -0.54
CA ASN A 553 3.21 2.33 -0.29
C ASN A 553 4.23 1.19 -0.32
N VAL A 554 5.31 1.31 -1.10
CA VAL A 554 6.42 0.35 -1.05
C VAL A 554 7.21 0.49 0.26
N ILE A 555 7.40 1.70 0.79
CA ILE A 555 8.00 1.89 2.13
C ILE A 555 7.15 1.17 3.19
N LEU A 556 5.83 1.37 3.17
CA LEU A 556 4.90 0.74 4.12
C LEU A 556 4.86 -0.79 3.97
N TRP A 557 4.72 -1.29 2.74
CA TRP A 557 4.76 -2.72 2.44
C TRP A 557 6.06 -3.37 2.92
N ALA A 558 7.19 -2.78 2.58
CA ALA A 558 8.50 -3.32 2.89
C ALA A 558 8.83 -3.24 4.40
N GLU A 559 8.35 -2.22 5.11
CA GLU A 559 8.46 -2.17 6.57
C GLU A 559 7.55 -3.22 7.22
N ALA A 560 6.28 -3.36 6.78
CA ALA A 560 5.34 -4.35 7.29
C ALA A 560 5.80 -5.81 7.06
N THR A 561 6.56 -6.07 5.99
CA THR A 561 7.06 -7.41 5.63
C THR A 561 8.53 -7.64 6.03
N GLY A 562 9.18 -6.67 6.67
CA GLY A 562 10.57 -6.79 7.12
C GLY A 562 11.62 -6.80 5.99
N ASN A 563 11.31 -6.23 4.82
CA ASN A 563 12.18 -6.17 3.65
C ASN A 563 12.98 -4.84 3.58
N LYS A 564 14.04 -4.73 4.39
CA LYS A 564 14.86 -3.51 4.49
C LYS A 564 15.43 -3.01 3.14
N ALA A 565 15.89 -3.91 2.26
CA ALA A 565 16.48 -3.49 0.99
C ALA A 565 15.44 -2.82 0.06
N LEU A 566 14.24 -3.40 -0.02
CA LEU A 566 13.14 -2.82 -0.79
C LEU A 566 12.67 -1.49 -0.17
N ARG A 567 12.56 -1.45 1.16
CA ARG A 567 12.20 -0.24 1.91
C ARG A 567 13.17 0.90 1.63
N ASP A 568 14.47 0.64 1.77
CA ASP A 568 15.51 1.65 1.63
C ASP A 568 15.57 2.17 0.17
N ARG A 569 15.28 1.31 -0.83
CA ARG A 569 15.14 1.73 -2.23
C ARG A 569 13.94 2.65 -2.43
N ALA A 570 12.80 2.33 -1.82
CA ALA A 570 11.62 3.19 -1.89
C ALA A 570 11.81 4.52 -1.14
N ILE A 571 12.58 4.54 -0.04
CA ILE A 571 13.00 5.76 0.66
C ILE A 571 13.87 6.64 -0.24
N TYR A 572 14.83 6.05 -0.96
CA TYR A 572 15.63 6.76 -1.96
C TYR A 572 14.75 7.42 -3.04
N LEU A 573 13.80 6.66 -3.61
CA LEU A 573 12.89 7.15 -4.65
C LEU A 573 11.99 8.26 -4.14
N TYR A 574 11.30 8.06 -3.00
CA TYR A 574 10.45 9.07 -2.36
C TYR A 574 11.22 10.37 -2.11
N THR A 575 12.42 10.28 -1.53
CA THR A 575 13.20 11.46 -1.13
C THR A 575 13.75 12.22 -2.33
N THR A 576 14.17 11.50 -3.38
CA THR A 576 14.69 12.11 -4.61
C THR A 576 13.56 12.71 -5.45
N GLU A 577 12.45 11.99 -5.64
CA GLU A 577 11.24 12.50 -6.31
C GLU A 577 10.72 13.77 -5.63
N MET A 578 10.66 13.79 -4.30
CA MET A 578 10.29 14.98 -3.51
C MET A 578 11.15 16.20 -3.85
N SER A 579 12.48 16.01 -4.00
CA SER A 579 13.38 17.11 -4.35
C SER A 579 13.08 17.67 -5.75
N ALA A 580 12.78 16.81 -6.74
CA ALA A 580 12.41 17.23 -8.08
C ALA A 580 11.01 17.86 -8.16
N ILE A 581 10.05 17.39 -7.36
CA ILE A 581 8.71 17.96 -7.27
C ILE A 581 8.76 19.41 -6.79
N ASN A 582 9.50 19.67 -5.71
CA ASN A 582 9.63 21.00 -5.14
C ASN A 582 10.28 22.01 -6.11
N GLU A 583 11.12 21.52 -7.03
CA GLU A 583 11.77 22.37 -8.05
C GLU A 583 10.88 22.52 -9.29
N TYR A 584 10.51 21.43 -9.97
CA TYR A 584 9.99 21.50 -11.34
C TYR A 584 8.47 21.56 -11.43
N PHE A 585 7.75 21.07 -10.41
CA PHE A 585 6.29 21.16 -10.36
C PHE A 585 5.86 22.40 -9.57
N PHE A 586 6.55 22.68 -8.46
CA PHE A 586 6.12 23.70 -7.50
C PHE A 586 6.94 24.99 -7.56
N ASP A 587 8.20 24.93 -8.04
CA ASP A 587 9.17 26.02 -7.95
C ASP A 587 9.11 26.74 -6.59
N VAL A 588 9.27 25.97 -5.51
CA VAL A 588 9.14 26.50 -4.14
C VAL A 588 10.15 27.61 -3.85
N HIS A 589 11.24 27.66 -4.63
CA HIS A 589 12.31 28.64 -4.56
C HIS A 589 12.07 29.88 -5.44
N GLN A 590 11.10 29.85 -6.36
CA GLN A 590 10.78 30.91 -7.32
C GLN A 590 11.99 31.30 -8.19
N GLU A 591 12.69 30.29 -8.71
CA GLU A 591 13.93 30.42 -9.49
C GLU A 591 13.85 29.75 -10.87
N ILE A 592 12.79 28.99 -11.16
CA ILE A 592 12.69 28.13 -12.36
C ILE A 592 11.63 28.65 -13.33
N PHE A 593 10.42 28.93 -12.86
CA PHE A 593 9.35 29.38 -13.73
C PHE A 593 9.62 30.81 -14.23
N PRO A 594 9.43 31.11 -15.53
CA PRO A 594 9.55 32.47 -16.03
C PRO A 594 8.58 33.42 -15.30
N GLU A 595 9.01 34.66 -15.03
CA GLU A 595 8.20 35.64 -14.28
C GLU A 595 6.83 35.91 -14.91
N GLU A 596 6.70 35.76 -16.24
CA GLU A 596 5.45 35.93 -16.97
C GLU A 596 4.51 34.71 -16.94
N TYR A 597 4.94 33.57 -16.40
CA TYR A 597 4.09 32.40 -16.21
C TYR A 597 3.11 32.64 -15.06
N GLY A 598 1.81 32.64 -15.36
CA GLY A 598 0.77 33.01 -14.39
C GLY A 598 0.53 31.99 -13.26
N PRO A 599 0.40 30.69 -13.54
CA PRO A 599 0.13 29.69 -12.52
C PRO A 599 1.29 29.50 -11.55
N GLU A 600 0.96 29.08 -10.33
CA GLU A 600 1.92 28.74 -9.28
C GLU A 600 2.20 27.23 -9.23
N ILE A 601 1.96 26.52 -10.34
CA ILE A 601 2.24 25.10 -10.49
C ILE A 601 2.37 24.74 -11.97
N VAL A 602 3.34 23.88 -12.28
CA VAL A 602 3.38 23.13 -13.54
C VAL A 602 2.68 21.79 -13.33
N THR A 603 1.63 21.54 -14.11
CA THR A 603 0.82 20.32 -14.02
C THR A 603 1.51 19.13 -14.68
N ILE A 604 2.10 19.33 -15.87
CA ILE A 604 2.81 18.28 -16.61
C ILE A 604 4.23 18.77 -16.89
N ASN A 605 5.20 18.09 -16.30
CA ASN A 605 6.60 18.26 -16.65
C ASN A 605 6.97 17.34 -17.81
N TRP A 606 7.67 17.89 -18.80
CA TRP A 606 8.24 17.14 -19.90
C TRP A 606 9.76 17.23 -19.88
N GLY A 607 10.41 16.45 -20.75
CA GLY A 607 11.81 16.68 -21.09
C GLY A 607 12.05 18.09 -21.65
N GLY A 608 11.15 18.62 -22.48
CA GLY A 608 11.37 19.86 -23.24
C GLY A 608 10.41 21.02 -23.02
N LYS A 609 9.41 20.85 -22.15
CA LYS A 609 8.38 21.87 -21.89
C LYS A 609 7.74 21.67 -20.52
N MET A 610 7.00 22.68 -20.07
CA MET A 610 6.20 22.67 -18.86
C MET A 610 4.79 23.17 -19.18
N ASP A 611 3.77 22.43 -18.78
CA ASP A 611 2.37 22.82 -19.03
C ASP A 611 1.57 23.00 -17.73
N HIS A 612 0.76 24.05 -17.69
CA HIS A 612 -0.45 24.08 -16.86
C HIS A 612 -1.62 23.54 -17.68
N ALA A 613 -1.69 22.22 -17.84
CA ALA A 613 -2.71 21.52 -18.61
C ALA A 613 -2.85 20.09 -18.08
N THR A 614 -3.91 19.38 -18.45
CA THR A 614 -4.09 17.98 -18.10
C THR A 614 -4.24 17.09 -19.33
N TRP A 615 -4.00 15.79 -19.19
CA TRP A 615 -4.17 14.79 -20.25
C TRP A 615 -5.64 14.58 -20.67
N TRP A 616 -6.60 14.94 -19.82
CA TRP A 616 -8.03 15.02 -20.15
C TRP A 616 -8.52 16.47 -20.13
N ASN A 617 -9.72 16.73 -20.65
CA ASN A 617 -10.33 18.06 -20.55
C ASN A 617 -10.82 18.33 -19.12
N SER A 618 -10.11 19.18 -18.38
CA SER A 618 -10.36 19.50 -16.98
C SER A 618 -10.60 20.99 -16.75
N GLY A 619 -11.16 21.34 -15.59
CA GLY A 619 -11.29 22.71 -15.10
C GLY A 619 -10.00 23.25 -14.46
N LYS A 620 -10.15 24.17 -13.51
CA LYS A 620 -9.04 24.94 -12.92
C LYS A 620 -8.39 24.21 -11.76
N VAL A 621 -9.21 23.64 -10.86
CA VAL A 621 -8.75 22.93 -9.67
C VAL A 621 -7.91 21.72 -10.06
N GLU A 622 -8.35 20.96 -11.05
CA GLU A 622 -7.71 19.70 -11.43
C GLU A 622 -6.26 19.90 -11.90
N LYS A 623 -5.97 21.03 -12.57
CA LYS A 623 -4.60 21.38 -13.02
C LYS A 623 -3.63 21.66 -11.86
N TYR A 624 -4.14 21.87 -10.65
CA TYR A 624 -3.35 21.91 -9.42
C TYR A 624 -3.40 20.56 -8.69
N ALA A 625 -4.62 20.09 -8.40
CA ALA A 625 -4.88 18.99 -7.49
C ALA A 625 -4.46 17.62 -8.01
N ILE A 626 -4.23 17.46 -9.32
CA ILE A 626 -3.65 16.22 -9.85
C ILE A 626 -2.24 15.97 -9.33
N ASN A 627 -1.52 17.00 -8.87
CA ASN A 627 -0.21 16.87 -8.20
C ASN A 627 -0.32 16.85 -6.66
N TRP A 628 -1.54 16.74 -6.11
CA TRP A 628 -1.79 16.56 -4.67
C TRP A 628 -2.41 15.20 -4.36
N LEU A 629 -3.26 14.69 -5.24
CA LEU A 629 -4.00 13.45 -5.03
C LEU A 629 -3.15 12.19 -5.28
N PRO A 630 -3.47 11.07 -4.62
CA PRO A 630 -4.38 10.94 -3.48
C PRO A 630 -3.75 11.54 -2.21
N PHE A 631 -4.57 11.91 -1.24
CA PHE A 631 -4.08 12.25 0.11
C PHE A 631 -3.97 10.98 0.97
N HIS A 632 -2.79 10.72 1.52
CA HIS A 632 -2.47 9.56 2.37
C HIS A 632 -1.38 9.95 3.39
N GLY A 633 -0.97 9.01 4.25
CA GLY A 633 0.04 9.27 5.29
C GLY A 633 1.46 9.59 4.79
N GLY A 634 1.70 9.55 3.47
CA GLY A 634 2.93 10.03 2.83
C GLY A 634 2.78 11.37 2.11
N SER A 635 1.60 12.01 2.14
CA SER A 635 1.38 13.29 1.45
C SER A 635 1.93 14.51 2.19
N LEU A 636 2.54 14.33 3.37
CA LEU A 636 3.00 15.43 4.22
C LEU A 636 4.12 16.27 3.59
N TYR A 637 4.82 15.74 2.58
CA TYR A 637 5.81 16.51 1.81
C TYR A 637 5.21 17.77 1.16
N LEU A 638 3.92 17.73 0.81
CA LEU A 638 3.18 18.87 0.24
C LEU A 638 3.15 20.08 1.20
N GLY A 639 3.29 19.85 2.51
CA GLY A 639 3.28 20.88 3.54
C GLY A 639 4.65 21.42 3.97
N HIS A 640 5.76 20.94 3.38
CA HIS A 640 7.11 21.36 3.79
C HIS A 640 7.41 22.84 3.54
N HIS A 641 6.80 23.41 2.49
CA HIS A 641 6.98 24.80 2.09
C HIS A 641 5.68 25.58 2.27
N PRO A 642 5.34 26.01 3.51
CA PRO A 642 4.05 26.64 3.78
C PRO A 642 3.80 27.92 2.98
N ASP A 643 4.85 28.71 2.70
CA ASP A 643 4.72 29.92 1.89
C ASP A 643 4.34 29.58 0.43
N TYR A 644 4.81 28.45 -0.10
CA TYR A 644 4.38 27.94 -1.40
C TYR A 644 2.92 27.47 -1.36
N VAL A 645 2.54 26.70 -0.32
CA VAL A 645 1.15 26.23 -0.16
C VAL A 645 0.17 27.41 -0.15
N ASP A 646 0.47 28.45 0.60
CA ASP A 646 -0.34 29.68 0.62
C ASP A 646 -0.38 30.33 -0.77
N ARG A 647 0.78 30.51 -1.43
CA ARG A 647 0.87 31.14 -2.75
C ARG A 647 0.08 30.39 -3.84
N ALA A 648 0.25 29.07 -3.93
CA ALA A 648 -0.45 28.23 -4.89
C ALA A 648 -1.97 28.19 -4.66
N TYR A 649 -2.40 28.06 -3.39
CA TYR A 649 -3.81 28.14 -3.03
C TYR A 649 -4.42 29.50 -3.38
N GLU A 650 -3.73 30.60 -3.06
CA GLU A 650 -4.23 31.94 -3.31
C GLU A 650 -4.34 32.28 -4.79
N GLU A 651 -3.39 31.79 -5.61
CA GLU A 651 -3.46 31.91 -7.08
C GLU A 651 -4.63 31.12 -7.66
N LEU A 652 -4.82 29.85 -7.25
CA LEU A 652 -5.99 29.06 -7.67
C LEU A 652 -7.30 29.75 -7.25
N ARG A 653 -7.39 30.23 -6.01
CA ARG A 653 -8.55 30.99 -5.50
C ARG A 653 -8.78 32.26 -6.32
N ARG A 654 -7.73 32.97 -6.72
CA ARG A 654 -7.82 34.18 -7.55
C ARG A 654 -8.39 33.85 -8.93
N ASP A 655 -7.94 32.77 -9.56
CA ASP A 655 -8.42 32.38 -10.88
C ASP A 655 -9.86 31.81 -10.86
N ILE A 656 -10.23 31.07 -9.81
CA ILE A 656 -11.63 30.67 -9.56
C ILE A 656 -12.52 31.89 -9.28
N GLY A 657 -11.99 32.90 -8.56
CA GLY A 657 -12.69 34.12 -8.18
C GLY A 657 -13.52 34.01 -6.89
N SER A 658 -13.52 32.85 -6.24
CA SER A 658 -14.18 32.54 -4.96
C SER A 658 -13.63 31.23 -4.37
N THR A 659 -14.28 30.68 -3.34
CA THR A 659 -14.06 29.32 -2.84
C THR A 659 -15.09 28.31 -3.37
N ASP A 660 -15.84 28.66 -4.42
CA ASP A 660 -16.72 27.74 -5.16
C ASP A 660 -15.88 26.93 -6.18
N TRP A 661 -15.10 25.98 -5.66
CA TRP A 661 -14.16 25.16 -6.43
C TRP A 661 -14.85 24.40 -7.55
N ASN A 662 -14.39 24.49 -8.81
CA ASN A 662 -15.15 23.97 -9.95
C ASN A 662 -15.41 22.46 -9.90
N LEU A 663 -14.47 21.70 -9.33
CA LEU A 663 -14.50 20.26 -9.10
C LEU A 663 -13.57 19.96 -7.90
N TRP A 664 -13.68 18.78 -7.29
CA TRP A 664 -12.74 18.28 -6.29
C TRP A 664 -12.52 19.22 -5.10
N SER A 665 -13.61 19.83 -4.61
CA SER A 665 -13.57 20.81 -3.51
C SER A 665 -12.81 20.27 -2.29
N ASN A 666 -13.00 18.99 -1.96
CA ASN A 666 -12.33 18.35 -0.83
C ASN A 666 -10.81 18.35 -0.93
N LEU A 667 -10.24 18.15 -2.11
CA LEU A 667 -8.79 18.15 -2.30
C LEU A 667 -8.20 19.55 -2.04
N VAL A 668 -8.93 20.60 -2.45
CA VAL A 668 -8.53 21.99 -2.16
C VAL A 668 -8.58 22.26 -0.67
N TRP A 669 -9.60 21.77 0.04
CA TRP A 669 -9.70 21.92 1.50
C TRP A 669 -8.59 21.16 2.24
N MET A 670 -8.31 19.92 1.86
CA MET A 670 -7.24 19.12 2.45
C MET A 670 -5.86 19.75 2.23
N TYR A 671 -5.60 20.30 1.03
CA TYR A 671 -4.38 21.06 0.73
C TYR A 671 -4.31 22.35 1.56
N ARG A 672 -5.42 23.10 1.64
CA ARG A 672 -5.50 24.34 2.42
C ARG A 672 -5.22 24.11 3.91
N ALA A 673 -5.56 22.94 4.44
CA ALA A 673 -5.35 22.59 5.84
C ALA A 673 -3.87 22.53 6.26
N PHE A 674 -2.92 22.41 5.32
CA PHE A 674 -1.49 22.46 5.65
C PHE A 674 -1.06 23.80 6.25
N THR A 675 -1.67 24.92 5.85
CA THR A 675 -1.30 26.26 6.33
C THR A 675 -2.40 26.98 7.08
N ASN A 676 -3.67 26.71 6.75
CA ASN A 676 -4.83 27.36 7.34
C ASN A 676 -5.99 26.37 7.52
N PRO A 677 -5.91 25.47 8.52
CA PRO A 677 -6.97 24.50 8.80
C PRO A 677 -8.30 25.16 9.21
N ASP A 678 -8.31 26.35 9.81
CA ASP A 678 -9.56 27.08 10.13
C ASP A 678 -10.34 27.44 8.84
N ASP A 679 -9.63 27.89 7.80
CA ASP A 679 -10.20 28.19 6.48
C ASP A 679 -10.64 26.91 5.75
N ALA A 680 -9.89 25.81 5.89
CA ALA A 680 -10.31 24.52 5.34
C ALA A 680 -11.59 24.01 6.02
N LEU A 681 -11.64 24.05 7.36
CA LEU A 681 -12.79 23.64 8.16
C LEU A 681 -14.05 24.41 7.77
N GLN A 682 -13.98 25.74 7.65
CA GLN A 682 -15.19 26.52 7.33
C GLN A 682 -15.75 26.20 5.92
N GLN A 683 -14.89 25.96 4.93
CA GLN A 683 -15.34 25.59 3.57
C GLN A 683 -15.94 24.19 3.55
N MET A 684 -15.29 23.26 4.25
CA MET A 684 -15.75 21.88 4.42
C MET A 684 -17.13 21.87 5.09
N GLU A 685 -17.28 22.52 6.25
CA GLU A 685 -18.57 22.58 6.97
C GLU A 685 -19.68 23.23 6.15
N ALA A 686 -19.35 24.14 5.24
CA ALA A 686 -20.32 24.80 4.37
C ALA A 686 -20.85 23.88 3.25
N SER A 687 -20.10 22.88 2.80
CA SER A 687 -20.40 22.18 1.52
C SER A 687 -20.17 20.67 1.50
N ILE A 688 -19.52 20.05 2.51
CA ILE A 688 -19.21 18.61 2.50
C ILE A 688 -20.47 17.73 2.38
N ASP A 689 -21.61 18.23 2.86
CA ASP A 689 -22.91 17.57 2.85
C ASP A 689 -23.88 18.08 1.78
N ASP A 690 -23.41 18.86 0.80
CA ASP A 690 -24.24 19.34 -0.31
C ASP A 690 -24.87 18.18 -1.12
N TYR A 691 -24.16 17.05 -1.17
CA TYR A 691 -24.59 15.81 -1.80
C TYR A 691 -24.49 14.63 -0.81
N GLY A 692 -25.26 13.57 -1.08
CA GLY A 692 -25.37 12.38 -0.23
C GLY A 692 -24.23 11.37 -0.43
N LEU A 693 -24.62 10.13 -0.70
CA LEU A 693 -23.72 9.00 -0.98
C LEU A 693 -23.00 9.16 -2.32
N PHE A 694 -22.08 8.25 -2.61
CA PHE A 694 -21.27 8.24 -3.82
C PHE A 694 -22.09 8.31 -5.12
N ASP A 695 -21.74 9.29 -5.96
CA ASP A 695 -22.27 9.47 -7.31
C ASP A 695 -21.08 9.69 -8.27
N PRO A 696 -20.71 8.71 -9.12
CA PRO A 696 -19.59 8.85 -10.04
C PRO A 696 -19.83 9.92 -11.12
N GLY A 697 -21.08 10.40 -11.30
CA GLY A 697 -21.40 11.50 -12.19
C GLY A 697 -21.15 12.90 -11.58
N ASN A 698 -20.79 12.97 -10.30
CA ASN A 698 -20.67 14.24 -9.57
C ASN A 698 -19.45 14.29 -8.64
N GLU A 699 -18.33 14.77 -9.17
CA GLU A 699 -17.09 14.99 -8.41
C GLU A 699 -16.94 16.44 -7.92
N LYS A 700 -18.01 17.24 -7.89
CA LYS A 700 -17.95 18.66 -7.49
C LYS A 700 -17.35 18.85 -6.09
N ILE A 701 -17.83 18.04 -5.14
CA ILE A 701 -17.44 18.16 -3.73
C ILE A 701 -16.36 17.15 -3.37
N ILE A 702 -16.60 15.87 -3.65
CA ILE A 702 -15.68 14.75 -3.33
C ILE A 702 -15.14 14.19 -4.65
N GLU A 703 -13.82 14.25 -4.86
CA GLU A 703 -13.14 13.55 -5.96
C GLU A 703 -13.34 12.03 -5.84
N ARG A 704 -13.50 11.31 -6.96
CA ARG A 704 -13.98 9.91 -6.93
C ARG A 704 -13.03 8.91 -6.25
N GLY A 705 -11.73 9.20 -6.12
CA GLY A 705 -10.76 8.43 -5.33
C GLY A 705 -10.74 8.79 -3.84
N SER A 706 -11.51 9.80 -3.43
CA SER A 706 -11.57 10.34 -2.06
C SER A 706 -12.89 10.02 -1.35
N THR A 707 -13.00 10.34 -0.05
CA THR A 707 -14.26 10.24 0.71
C THR A 707 -14.51 11.41 1.65
N LYS A 708 -15.77 11.56 2.09
CA LYS A 708 -16.11 12.46 3.20
C LYS A 708 -15.34 12.11 4.47
N ALA A 709 -15.27 10.82 4.83
CA ALA A 709 -14.56 10.35 6.02
C ALA A 709 -13.07 10.73 6.01
N GLN A 710 -12.36 10.44 4.91
CA GLN A 710 -10.96 10.84 4.73
C GLN A 710 -10.78 12.37 4.83
N THR A 711 -11.64 13.13 4.14
CA THR A 711 -11.57 14.60 4.12
C THR A 711 -11.76 15.19 5.52
N TYR A 712 -12.80 14.73 6.21
CA TYR A 712 -13.17 15.18 7.55
C TYR A 712 -12.06 14.83 8.57
N HIS A 713 -11.59 13.58 8.54
CA HIS A 713 -10.50 13.11 9.39
C HIS A 713 -9.20 13.88 9.17
N TRP A 714 -8.82 14.14 7.91
CA TRP A 714 -7.58 14.86 7.58
C TRP A 714 -7.60 16.31 8.09
N ILE A 715 -8.64 17.06 7.76
CA ILE A 715 -8.68 18.50 8.04
C ILE A 715 -8.70 18.75 9.56
N HIS A 716 -9.48 17.98 10.31
CA HIS A 716 -9.52 18.05 11.77
C HIS A 716 -8.20 17.63 12.43
N ASN A 717 -7.51 16.60 11.90
CA ASN A 717 -6.17 16.27 12.38
C ASN A 717 -5.18 17.42 12.17
N LEU A 718 -5.14 18.03 10.98
CA LEU A 718 -4.25 19.17 10.69
C LEU A 718 -4.61 20.40 11.53
N ALA A 719 -5.90 20.60 11.85
CA ALA A 719 -6.34 21.63 12.79
C ALA A 719 -5.71 21.46 14.17
N GLU A 720 -5.67 20.23 14.69
CA GLU A 720 -5.08 19.93 16.00
C GLU A 720 -3.55 19.87 16.00
N LEU A 721 -2.95 19.30 14.94
CA LEU A 721 -1.51 19.08 14.82
C LEU A 721 -0.72 20.34 14.43
N GLY A 722 -1.33 21.25 13.66
CA GLY A 722 -0.64 22.41 13.07
C GLY A 722 0.12 22.05 11.80
N ARG A 723 1.23 22.76 11.55
CA ARG A 723 2.01 22.59 10.30
C ARG A 723 2.93 21.37 10.39
N VAL A 724 3.23 20.75 9.26
CA VAL A 724 4.31 19.77 9.16
C VAL A 724 5.65 20.45 9.55
N ASP A 725 6.48 19.78 10.34
CA ASP A 725 7.80 20.27 10.77
C ASP A 725 8.92 19.40 10.19
N PRO A 726 9.37 19.66 8.94
CA PRO A 726 10.42 18.88 8.29
C PRO A 726 11.81 19.11 8.89
N THR A 727 11.95 19.98 9.89
CA THR A 727 13.25 20.29 10.52
C THR A 727 13.69 19.22 11.54
N VAL A 728 12.78 18.31 11.92
CA VAL A 728 13.04 17.22 12.86
C VAL A 728 12.98 15.89 12.12
N THR A 729 14.06 15.12 12.20
CA THR A 729 14.12 13.74 11.70
C THR A 729 14.05 12.73 12.84
N ALA A 730 13.84 11.46 12.51
CA ALA A 730 13.85 10.36 13.47
C ALA A 730 14.78 9.23 13.00
N ASN A 731 15.22 8.40 13.95
CA ASN A 731 16.08 7.25 13.67
C ASN A 731 15.32 5.97 13.23
N HIS A 732 14.05 6.12 12.83
CA HIS A 732 13.15 5.08 12.31
C HIS A 732 12.33 5.68 11.16
N PRO A 733 11.92 4.91 10.15
CA PRO A 733 11.41 5.48 8.90
C PRO A 733 9.92 5.83 8.91
N ILE A 734 9.12 5.33 9.86
CA ILE A 734 7.66 5.50 9.87
C ILE A 734 7.25 6.52 10.94
N TYR A 735 7.36 7.80 10.61
CA TYR A 735 7.10 8.89 11.54
C TYR A 735 6.61 10.16 10.83
N ALA A 736 6.08 11.08 11.62
CA ALA A 736 5.89 12.48 11.25
C ALA A 736 6.08 13.38 12.47
N VAL A 737 6.49 14.62 12.24
CA VAL A 737 6.52 15.67 13.27
C VAL A 737 5.70 16.86 12.79
N PHE A 738 4.81 17.33 13.67
CA PHE A 738 4.00 18.53 13.44
C PHE A 738 4.31 19.59 14.47
N ASN A 739 3.97 20.84 14.18
CA ASN A 739 4.23 21.99 15.03
C ASN A 739 3.06 23.00 14.98
N LYS A 740 2.34 23.11 16.10
CA LYS A 740 1.30 24.12 16.32
C LYS A 740 1.81 25.19 17.26
N ASN A 741 2.18 26.35 16.71
CA ASN A 741 2.61 27.54 17.45
C ASN A 741 3.81 27.28 18.39
N GLY A 742 4.78 26.46 17.97
CA GLY A 742 5.97 26.11 18.74
C GLY A 742 5.84 24.83 19.59
N ASN A 743 4.65 24.21 19.64
CA ASN A 743 4.43 22.95 20.34
C ASN A 743 4.46 21.80 19.32
N ARG A 744 5.40 20.87 19.50
CA ARG A 744 5.57 19.74 18.60
C ARG A 744 4.72 18.55 19.02
N THR A 745 4.18 17.86 18.02
CA THR A 745 3.53 16.55 18.15
C THR A 745 4.34 15.55 17.34
N TYR A 746 4.75 14.46 17.99
CA TYR A 746 5.60 13.42 17.41
C TYR A 746 4.76 12.16 17.21
N ILE A 747 4.63 11.70 15.97
CA ILE A 747 3.81 10.55 15.60
C ILE A 747 4.73 9.50 15.01
N VAL A 748 4.64 8.28 15.52
CA VAL A 748 5.35 7.09 15.01
C VAL A 748 4.35 5.95 14.97
N TYR A 749 4.36 5.18 13.88
CA TYR A 749 3.71 3.87 13.83
C TYR A 749 4.76 2.77 13.86
N ASN A 750 4.57 1.77 14.73
CA ASN A 750 5.47 0.63 14.84
C ASN A 750 4.86 -0.60 14.16
N PHE A 751 5.45 -1.05 13.05
CA PHE A 751 5.07 -2.30 12.36
C PHE A 751 5.67 -3.57 12.98
N SER A 752 6.59 -3.43 13.94
CA SER A 752 7.28 -4.57 14.54
C SER A 752 6.41 -5.27 15.57
N ASP A 753 6.60 -6.58 15.73
CA ASP A 753 6.06 -7.39 16.83
C ASP A 753 6.67 -7.02 18.20
N SER A 754 7.69 -6.16 18.23
CA SER A 754 8.38 -5.72 19.45
C SER A 754 8.24 -4.21 19.66
N PRO A 755 8.17 -3.75 20.93
CA PRO A 755 8.24 -2.33 21.22
C PRO A 755 9.55 -1.72 20.69
N ILE A 756 9.49 -0.51 20.16
CA ILE A 756 10.66 0.24 19.67
C ILE A 756 10.90 1.50 20.50
N THR A 757 12.12 2.04 20.44
CA THR A 757 12.46 3.35 21.00
C THR A 757 12.95 4.25 19.89
N VAL A 758 12.19 5.31 19.61
CA VAL A 758 12.53 6.29 18.57
C VAL A 758 13.16 7.52 19.20
N GLN A 759 14.26 7.97 18.61
CA GLN A 759 15.00 9.19 18.92
C GLN A 759 14.81 10.19 17.78
N PHE A 760 14.44 11.41 18.14
CA PHE A 760 14.30 12.52 17.20
C PHE A 760 15.54 13.42 17.24
N SER A 761 15.82 14.11 16.14
CA SER A 761 17.01 14.95 15.98
C SER A 761 17.05 16.17 16.92
N ASP A 762 15.90 16.55 17.49
CA ASP A 762 15.79 17.60 18.52
C ASP A 762 15.98 17.09 19.96
N GLY A 763 16.27 15.79 20.13
CA GLY A 763 16.51 15.12 21.40
C GLY A 763 15.25 14.55 22.06
N HIS A 764 14.07 14.65 21.43
CA HIS A 764 12.88 13.96 21.91
C HIS A 764 13.03 12.44 21.77
N SER A 765 12.42 11.68 22.68
CA SER A 765 12.46 10.21 22.68
C SER A 765 11.13 9.63 23.10
N ILE A 766 10.65 8.62 22.37
CA ILE A 766 9.40 7.92 22.66
C ILE A 766 9.58 6.40 22.61
N GLN A 767 8.79 5.69 23.40
CA GLN A 767 8.57 4.25 23.22
C GLN A 767 7.25 4.04 22.48
N VAL A 768 7.22 3.04 21.60
CA VAL A 768 6.04 2.70 20.79
C VAL A 768 5.80 1.21 20.90
N GLU A 769 4.59 0.83 21.29
CA GLU A 769 4.19 -0.57 21.44
C GLU A 769 4.04 -1.25 20.07
N PRO A 770 4.07 -2.60 20.00
CA PRO A 770 3.88 -3.33 18.75
C PRO A 770 2.60 -2.93 18.02
N HIS A 771 2.67 -2.89 16.68
CA HIS A 771 1.51 -2.69 15.79
C HIS A 771 0.59 -1.54 16.17
N SER A 772 1.18 -0.41 16.57
CA SER A 772 0.43 0.75 17.08
C SER A 772 1.11 2.07 16.77
N PHE A 773 0.33 3.13 16.76
CA PHE A 773 0.84 4.48 16.92
C PHE A 773 1.31 4.70 18.37
N ASN A 774 2.25 5.61 18.58
CA ASN A 774 2.61 6.05 19.94
C ASN A 774 1.49 6.88 20.62
N ILE A 775 0.69 7.60 19.82
CA ILE A 775 -0.47 8.40 20.23
C ILE A 775 -1.55 8.35 19.14
N GLY A 776 -2.83 8.45 19.53
CA GLY A 776 -3.94 8.48 18.57
C GLY A 776 -4.24 7.14 17.89
N ASN A 777 -4.22 6.03 18.65
CA ASN A 777 -4.79 4.75 18.17
C ASN A 777 -6.32 4.72 18.19
N GLY A 778 -6.95 5.73 18.81
CA GLY A 778 -8.38 5.82 19.02
C GLY A 778 -8.91 4.84 20.05
N ASP A 779 -10.13 4.33 19.82
CA ASP A 779 -10.71 3.27 20.65
C ASP A 779 -10.01 1.92 20.41
N GLY A 780 -9.15 1.86 19.39
CA GLY A 780 -8.36 0.71 18.96
C GLY A 780 -7.67 0.00 20.13
N PRO A 781 -7.67 -1.35 20.16
CA PRO A 781 -6.81 -2.04 21.09
C PRO A 781 -5.37 -1.58 20.86
N THR A 782 -4.66 -1.21 21.93
CA THR A 782 -3.18 -1.29 21.93
C THR A 782 -2.86 -2.73 21.58
N ASN A 783 -2.56 -3.00 20.31
CA ASN A 783 -2.70 -4.32 19.69
C ASN A 783 -2.13 -5.43 20.59
N PRO A 784 -2.94 -6.30 21.22
CA PRO A 784 -2.44 -7.55 21.72
C PRO A 784 -2.31 -8.45 20.48
N ASP A 785 -1.08 -8.61 20.00
CA ASP A 785 -0.63 -9.77 19.23
C ASP A 785 -1.66 -10.38 18.23
N PRO A 786 -1.52 -10.17 16.90
CA PRO A 786 -2.35 -10.81 15.88
C PRO A 786 -2.32 -12.35 15.88
N SER A 787 -1.63 -12.98 16.83
CA SER A 787 -1.71 -14.41 17.13
C SER A 787 -2.63 -14.80 18.29
N GLU A 788 -3.38 -13.88 18.93
CA GLU A 788 -4.37 -14.21 19.98
C GLU A 788 -5.83 -14.26 19.44
N PRO A 789 -6.56 -15.39 19.58
CA PRO A 789 -7.96 -15.51 19.15
C PRO A 789 -8.94 -14.73 20.04
N ASP A 790 -10.10 -14.37 19.45
CA ASP A 790 -11.22 -13.63 20.07
C ASP A 790 -11.60 -14.11 21.48
N LEU A 791 -11.97 -13.17 22.35
CA LEU A 791 -12.56 -13.46 23.66
C LEU A 791 -13.93 -14.12 23.48
N LYS A 792 -14.17 -15.26 24.15
CA LYS A 792 -15.48 -15.94 24.09
C LYS A 792 -16.42 -15.39 25.18
N ASN A 793 -17.61 -14.92 24.79
CA ASN A 793 -18.64 -14.45 25.73
C ASN A 793 -19.39 -15.64 26.38
N PRO A 794 -19.26 -15.88 27.71
CA PRO A 794 -19.88 -17.00 28.39
C PRO A 794 -21.40 -16.89 28.53
N TYR A 795 -21.99 -15.70 28.32
CA TYR A 795 -23.44 -15.49 28.47
C TYR A 795 -24.22 -15.68 27.16
N GLU A 796 -23.52 -15.98 26.08
CA GLU A 796 -24.06 -16.43 24.81
C GLU A 796 -23.83 -17.94 24.65
N ARG A 797 -24.55 -18.56 23.71
CA ARG A 797 -24.35 -19.99 23.43
C ARG A 797 -22.95 -20.19 22.85
N ILE A 798 -22.10 -20.87 23.60
CA ILE A 798 -20.83 -21.38 23.10
C ILE A 798 -21.12 -22.78 22.56
N GLN A 799 -20.89 -22.97 21.26
CA GLN A 799 -21.01 -24.27 20.62
C GLN A 799 -19.96 -25.23 21.19
N ALA A 800 -20.36 -26.47 21.46
CA ALA A 800 -19.53 -27.41 22.17
C ALA A 800 -18.39 -27.96 21.31
N GLU A 801 -18.56 -27.92 19.99
CA GLU A 801 -17.56 -28.21 18.97
C GLU A 801 -16.57 -27.05 18.77
N ALA A 802 -16.86 -25.86 19.30
CA ALA A 802 -15.98 -24.68 19.23
C ALA A 802 -14.90 -24.68 20.34
N TYR A 803 -14.40 -25.85 20.73
CA TYR A 803 -13.33 -26.00 21.71
C TYR A 803 -11.96 -25.68 21.10
N ASP A 804 -11.04 -25.16 21.92
CA ASP A 804 -9.67 -24.85 21.53
C ASP A 804 -8.71 -26.02 21.78
N ALA A 805 -9.04 -26.91 22.71
CA ALA A 805 -8.35 -28.19 22.91
C ALA A 805 -9.30 -29.25 23.48
N MET A 806 -8.98 -30.54 23.29
CA MET A 806 -9.79 -31.62 23.83
C MET A 806 -8.95 -32.86 24.16
N SER A 807 -9.56 -33.82 24.86
CA SER A 807 -9.10 -35.19 24.99
C SER A 807 -10.28 -36.14 24.89
N GLY A 808 -10.24 -37.07 23.92
CA GLY A 808 -11.06 -38.27 23.83
C GLY A 808 -12.41 -38.17 23.13
N ILE A 809 -12.91 -36.96 22.87
CA ILE A 809 -14.19 -36.72 22.19
C ILE A 809 -14.08 -36.83 20.66
N GLN A 810 -15.23 -36.87 19.97
CA GLN A 810 -15.38 -36.69 18.52
C GLN A 810 -16.52 -35.70 18.22
N THR A 811 -16.68 -35.25 16.97
CA THR A 811 -17.84 -34.44 16.54
C THR A 811 -18.74 -35.21 15.57
N GLU A 812 -20.03 -34.89 15.56
CA GLU A 812 -21.01 -35.37 14.57
C GLU A 812 -22.08 -34.32 14.29
N GLY A 813 -22.79 -34.43 13.17
CA GLY A 813 -23.91 -33.54 12.86
C GLY A 813 -25.05 -33.68 13.87
N THR A 814 -25.59 -32.54 14.31
CA THR A 814 -26.67 -32.52 15.31
C THR A 814 -28.06 -32.49 14.66
N ASP A 815 -28.98 -33.30 15.18
CA ASP A 815 -30.42 -33.23 14.86
C ASP A 815 -31.15 -32.15 15.72
N ASP A 816 -30.43 -31.37 16.53
CA ASP A 816 -31.01 -30.33 17.39
C ASP A 816 -31.49 -29.10 16.60
N ASP A 817 -32.33 -28.29 17.24
CA ASP A 817 -32.80 -27.02 16.68
C ASP A 817 -31.63 -26.07 16.43
N GLY A 818 -31.39 -25.73 15.17
CA GLY A 818 -30.30 -24.85 14.72
C GLY A 818 -29.30 -25.52 13.78
N GLY A 819 -29.27 -26.85 13.75
CA GLY A 819 -28.27 -27.61 12.98
C GLY A 819 -26.84 -27.37 13.48
N GLY A 820 -25.85 -27.77 12.67
CA GLY A 820 -24.42 -27.71 13.03
C GLY A 820 -23.88 -29.08 13.45
N ASP A 821 -22.86 -29.07 14.29
CA ASP A 821 -22.25 -30.27 14.87
C ASP A 821 -22.48 -30.28 16.40
N ASN A 822 -22.25 -31.42 17.03
CA ASN A 822 -22.13 -31.57 18.47
C ASN A 822 -20.85 -32.35 18.79
N ILE A 823 -20.38 -32.32 20.03
CA ILE A 823 -19.37 -33.28 20.53
C ILE A 823 -20.03 -34.56 21.03
N GLY A 824 -19.33 -35.69 20.90
CA GLY A 824 -19.81 -37.03 21.24
C GLY A 824 -18.67 -38.03 21.47
N TRP A 825 -18.99 -39.33 21.57
CA TRP A 825 -18.04 -40.41 21.94
C TRP A 825 -17.27 -40.15 23.25
N ILE A 826 -17.91 -39.41 24.15
CA ILE A 826 -17.30 -38.89 25.36
C ILE A 826 -17.15 -40.01 26.39
N ASN A 827 -15.94 -40.31 26.85
CA ASN A 827 -15.64 -41.32 27.87
C ASN A 827 -15.25 -40.70 29.23
N ASP A 828 -15.14 -41.52 30.28
CA ASP A 828 -14.71 -41.05 31.59
C ASP A 828 -13.29 -40.47 31.55
N GLY A 829 -13.14 -39.22 31.97
CA GLY A 829 -11.87 -38.51 31.98
C GLY A 829 -11.60 -37.63 30.75
N ASP A 830 -12.46 -37.70 29.73
CA ASP A 830 -12.39 -36.84 28.57
C ASP A 830 -12.66 -35.38 28.95
N TRP A 831 -12.22 -34.44 28.12
CA TRP A 831 -12.44 -33.02 28.37
C TRP A 831 -12.39 -32.20 27.09
N VAL A 832 -13.00 -31.02 27.12
CA VAL A 832 -12.84 -29.95 26.14
C VAL A 832 -12.45 -28.65 26.85
N LYS A 833 -11.62 -27.83 26.22
CA LYS A 833 -11.09 -26.55 26.69
C LYS A 833 -11.62 -25.44 25.81
N TYR A 834 -12.03 -24.35 26.42
CA TYR A 834 -12.34 -23.07 25.79
C TYR A 834 -11.38 -22.05 26.38
N GLU A 835 -10.43 -21.59 25.57
CA GLU A 835 -9.50 -20.53 25.86
C GLU A 835 -10.24 -19.19 25.93
N ARG A 836 -9.74 -18.32 26.83
CA ARG A 836 -10.11 -16.89 26.84
C ARG A 836 -11.62 -16.61 27.00
N VAL A 837 -12.31 -17.37 27.85
CA VAL A 837 -13.72 -17.12 28.19
C VAL A 837 -13.81 -15.97 29.20
N HIS A 838 -14.49 -14.89 28.83
CA HIS A 838 -14.50 -13.64 29.61
C HIS A 838 -15.81 -13.43 30.40
N PHE A 839 -15.78 -13.63 31.71
CA PHE A 839 -16.93 -13.41 32.59
C PHE A 839 -16.99 -11.95 33.03
N GLU A 840 -17.95 -11.18 32.52
CA GLU A 840 -18.18 -9.78 32.92
C GLU A 840 -18.87 -9.64 34.30
N ARG A 841 -19.53 -10.69 34.78
CA ARG A 841 -20.31 -10.73 36.03
C ARG A 841 -20.18 -12.09 36.71
N ASP A 842 -20.74 -12.24 37.91
CA ASP A 842 -20.80 -13.57 38.52
C ASP A 842 -21.64 -14.51 37.65
N ALA A 843 -21.15 -15.72 37.38
CA ALA A 843 -21.97 -16.82 36.86
C ALA A 843 -22.34 -17.78 37.99
N SER A 844 -23.63 -18.08 38.11
CA SER A 844 -24.20 -18.92 39.18
C SER A 844 -24.71 -20.27 38.67
N SER A 845 -25.01 -20.37 37.38
CA SER A 845 -25.41 -21.61 36.74
C SER A 845 -24.87 -21.69 35.32
N ILE A 846 -24.88 -22.90 34.79
CA ILE A 846 -24.54 -23.22 33.40
C ILE A 846 -25.65 -24.10 32.85
N GLU A 847 -26.16 -23.75 31.68
CA GLU A 847 -27.06 -24.58 30.88
C GLU A 847 -26.21 -25.31 29.83
N VAL A 848 -26.41 -26.61 29.70
CA VAL A 848 -25.71 -27.45 28.73
C VAL A 848 -26.73 -28.26 27.95
N ARG A 849 -26.63 -28.23 26.63
CA ARG A 849 -27.49 -28.98 25.71
C ARG A 849 -26.87 -30.34 25.44
N VAL A 850 -27.49 -31.40 25.92
CA VAL A 850 -26.91 -32.75 25.95
C VAL A 850 -27.85 -33.82 25.38
N ALA A 851 -27.27 -34.94 24.94
CA ALA A 851 -27.98 -36.16 24.58
C ALA A 851 -27.20 -37.40 25.07
N SER A 852 -27.86 -38.51 25.40
CA SER A 852 -27.21 -39.74 25.86
C SER A 852 -28.15 -40.96 25.72
N ASP A 853 -27.62 -42.07 25.20
CA ASP A 853 -28.30 -43.39 25.17
C ASP A 853 -27.81 -44.33 26.29
N THR A 854 -27.00 -43.83 27.22
CA THR A 854 -26.45 -44.58 28.36
C THR A 854 -26.93 -43.97 29.68
N PRO A 855 -26.57 -44.48 30.86
CA PRO A 855 -26.92 -43.82 32.13
C PRO A 855 -26.44 -42.37 32.28
N GLY A 856 -25.62 -41.86 31.36
CA GLY A 856 -25.09 -40.50 31.40
C GLY A 856 -23.87 -40.39 32.32
N GLY A 857 -23.71 -39.23 32.95
CA GLY A 857 -22.55 -38.92 33.77
C GLY A 857 -22.67 -37.54 34.41
N ARG A 858 -21.53 -36.87 34.58
CA ARG A 858 -21.49 -35.45 34.94
C ARG A 858 -20.42 -34.71 34.16
N ILE A 859 -20.64 -33.41 33.98
CA ILE A 859 -19.70 -32.47 33.37
C ILE A 859 -19.17 -31.58 34.49
N GLU A 860 -17.89 -31.69 34.83
CA GLU A 860 -17.22 -30.79 35.77
C GLU A 860 -16.74 -29.54 35.03
N ILE A 861 -17.06 -28.36 35.56
CA ILE A 861 -16.62 -27.06 35.04
C ILE A 861 -15.37 -26.62 35.80
N ARG A 862 -14.24 -26.51 35.12
CA ARG A 862 -12.94 -26.21 35.75
C ARG A 862 -12.22 -25.05 35.07
N THR A 863 -11.29 -24.43 35.78
CA THR A 863 -10.39 -23.42 35.20
C THR A 863 -8.92 -23.76 35.42
N GLY A 864 -8.10 -23.32 34.46
CA GLY A 864 -6.63 -23.46 34.48
C GLY A 864 -6.10 -24.80 33.96
N SER A 865 -6.75 -25.93 34.29
CA SER A 865 -6.42 -27.24 33.69
C SER A 865 -7.58 -28.23 33.89
N PRO A 866 -7.53 -29.42 33.25
CA PRO A 866 -8.49 -30.51 33.54
C PRO A 866 -8.48 -30.97 35.01
N THR A 867 -7.44 -30.61 35.77
CA THR A 867 -7.29 -30.87 37.22
C THR A 867 -7.31 -29.60 38.06
N GLY A 868 -7.63 -28.45 37.45
CA GLY A 868 -7.60 -27.14 38.07
C GLY A 868 -8.80 -26.87 38.97
N THR A 869 -9.06 -25.59 39.26
CA THR A 869 -10.10 -25.16 40.19
C THR A 869 -11.47 -25.63 39.70
N LEU A 870 -12.16 -26.42 40.52
CA LEU A 870 -13.54 -26.84 40.24
C LEU A 870 -14.49 -25.69 40.58
N LEU A 871 -15.24 -25.23 39.59
CA LEU A 871 -16.20 -24.14 39.73
C LEU A 871 -17.64 -24.64 39.89
N GLY A 872 -17.92 -25.86 39.45
CA GLY A 872 -19.23 -26.50 39.58
C GLY A 872 -19.33 -27.76 38.73
N ASP A 873 -20.50 -28.38 38.71
CA ASP A 873 -20.78 -29.55 37.87
C ASP A 873 -22.24 -29.60 37.40
N VAL A 874 -22.46 -30.35 36.31
CA VAL A 874 -23.75 -30.57 35.67
C VAL A 874 -24.00 -32.07 35.58
N GLN A 875 -25.13 -32.55 36.11
CA GLN A 875 -25.52 -33.96 35.99
C GLN A 875 -26.21 -34.18 34.64
N VAL A 876 -25.81 -35.23 33.93
CA VAL A 876 -26.34 -35.59 32.60
C VAL A 876 -27.06 -36.93 32.69
N PRO A 877 -28.38 -36.98 32.48
CA PRO A 877 -29.13 -38.23 32.49
C PRO A 877 -29.10 -38.94 31.13
N ASN A 878 -29.63 -40.17 31.08
CA ASN A 878 -30.06 -40.80 29.83
C ASN A 878 -31.19 -39.95 29.20
N THR A 879 -31.02 -39.48 27.97
CA THR A 879 -32.02 -38.67 27.26
C THR A 879 -32.88 -39.46 26.29
N GLY A 880 -32.62 -40.76 26.12
CA GLY A 880 -33.37 -41.70 25.27
C GLY A 880 -32.80 -41.90 23.87
N GLY A 881 -31.61 -41.35 23.59
CA GLY A 881 -30.90 -41.54 22.33
C GLY A 881 -29.80 -40.50 22.14
N TRP A 882 -28.81 -40.83 21.31
CA TRP A 882 -27.64 -39.98 21.04
C TRP A 882 -27.95 -38.63 20.39
N GLN A 883 -29.14 -38.49 19.79
CA GLN A 883 -29.62 -37.25 19.18
C GLN A 883 -30.97 -36.80 19.80
N GLN A 884 -31.27 -37.27 21.01
CA GLN A 884 -32.44 -36.84 21.79
C GLN A 884 -32.02 -35.74 22.77
N TRP A 885 -32.19 -34.50 22.36
CA TRP A 885 -31.59 -33.35 23.04
C TRP A 885 -32.41 -32.83 24.22
N GLN A 886 -31.74 -32.63 25.35
CA GLN A 886 -32.28 -31.99 26.55
C GLN A 886 -31.32 -30.91 27.04
N THR A 887 -31.85 -29.83 27.61
CA THR A 887 -31.01 -28.84 28.30
C THR A 887 -30.98 -29.18 29.77
N VAL A 888 -29.78 -29.44 30.30
CA VAL A 888 -29.53 -29.68 31.72
C VAL A 888 -28.85 -28.46 32.33
N THR A 889 -29.06 -28.22 33.62
CA THR A 889 -28.50 -27.07 34.32
C THR A 889 -27.68 -27.52 35.53
N GLY A 890 -26.49 -26.94 35.71
CA GLY A 890 -25.66 -27.12 36.90
C GLY A 890 -25.39 -25.81 37.59
N ASN A 891 -25.01 -25.88 38.87
CA ASN A 891 -24.59 -24.70 39.63
C ASN A 891 -23.09 -24.49 39.44
N VAL A 892 -22.67 -23.25 39.20
CA VAL A 892 -21.27 -22.86 39.14
C VAL A 892 -21.04 -21.62 40.01
N GLN A 893 -19.82 -21.40 40.44
CA GLN A 893 -19.41 -20.17 41.12
C GLN A 893 -18.21 -19.60 40.37
N ILE A 894 -18.47 -18.68 39.46
CA ILE A 894 -17.43 -18.03 38.65
C ILE A 894 -17.50 -16.54 38.90
N GLN A 895 -16.39 -15.97 39.35
CA GLN A 895 -16.24 -14.53 39.54
C GLN A 895 -15.88 -13.86 38.21
N PRO A 896 -16.06 -12.53 38.10
CA PRO A 896 -15.60 -11.81 36.92
C PRO A 896 -14.11 -12.02 36.62
N GLY A 897 -13.78 -12.21 35.34
CA GLY A 897 -12.42 -12.44 34.87
C GLY A 897 -12.35 -13.27 33.58
N THR A 898 -11.16 -13.33 32.97
CA THR A 898 -10.89 -14.19 31.80
C THR A 898 -10.29 -15.51 32.26
N TYR A 899 -10.87 -16.62 31.82
CA TYR A 899 -10.42 -17.97 32.18
C TYR A 899 -10.35 -18.89 30.98
N ASP A 900 -9.38 -19.79 31.00
CA ASP A 900 -9.47 -21.04 30.23
C ASP A 900 -10.45 -21.96 30.95
N VAL A 901 -11.61 -22.20 30.34
CA VAL A 901 -12.70 -23.02 30.88
C VAL A 901 -12.59 -24.43 30.33
N TYR A 902 -12.65 -25.41 31.21
CA TYR A 902 -12.65 -26.83 30.87
C TYR A 902 -14.01 -27.45 31.22
N LEU A 903 -14.58 -28.21 30.29
CA LEU A 903 -15.62 -29.18 30.56
C LEU A 903 -14.94 -30.55 30.69
N VAL A 904 -14.97 -31.15 31.88
CA VAL A 904 -14.36 -32.46 32.15
C VAL A 904 -15.45 -33.48 32.40
N PHE A 905 -15.49 -34.51 31.57
CA PHE A 905 -16.54 -35.52 31.56
C PHE A 905 -16.20 -36.66 32.52
N LYS A 906 -17.19 -37.08 33.30
CA LYS A 906 -17.04 -38.11 34.34
C LYS A 906 -18.21 -39.07 34.32
N GLY A 907 -17.92 -40.37 34.43
CA GLY A 907 -18.95 -41.40 34.42
C GLY A 907 -18.38 -42.81 34.47
N SER A 908 -19.15 -43.79 34.00
CA SER A 908 -18.68 -45.17 33.91
C SER A 908 -17.71 -45.34 32.74
N PRO A 909 -16.59 -46.06 32.89
CA PRO A 909 -15.69 -46.37 31.78
C PRO A 909 -16.22 -47.51 30.87
N GLU A 910 -17.44 -48.04 31.11
CA GLU A 910 -17.99 -49.17 30.37
C GLU A 910 -18.67 -48.78 29.04
N TYR A 911 -18.94 -47.50 28.83
CA TYR A 911 -19.71 -46.98 27.70
C TYR A 911 -19.45 -45.48 27.50
N ASP A 912 -19.77 -44.97 26.30
CA ASP A 912 -19.79 -43.53 26.04
C ASP A 912 -20.86 -42.85 26.91
N LEU A 913 -20.57 -41.65 27.40
CA LEU A 913 -21.33 -40.98 28.44
C LEU A 913 -22.46 -40.12 27.88
N MET A 914 -22.15 -39.25 26.93
CA MET A 914 -23.06 -38.21 26.44
C MET A 914 -22.55 -37.57 25.14
N ASN A 915 -23.43 -36.82 24.50
CA ASN A 915 -23.18 -35.80 23.49
C ASN A 915 -23.47 -34.42 24.10
N VAL A 916 -22.80 -33.38 23.61
CA VAL A 916 -23.01 -31.97 24.00
C VAL A 916 -23.06 -31.10 22.76
N ASN A 917 -24.09 -30.27 22.60
CA ASN A 917 -24.28 -29.37 21.45
C ASN A 917 -23.77 -27.96 21.75
N TRP A 918 -24.21 -27.36 22.85
CA TRP A 918 -23.74 -26.04 23.30
C TRP A 918 -23.85 -25.92 24.81
N PHE A 919 -23.20 -24.90 25.36
CA PHE A 919 -23.37 -24.48 26.74
C PHE A 919 -23.43 -22.95 26.83
N VAL A 920 -24.03 -22.47 27.92
CA VAL A 920 -24.12 -21.03 28.21
C VAL A 920 -24.17 -20.85 29.72
N PHE A 921 -23.39 -19.90 30.23
CA PHE A 921 -23.41 -19.51 31.63
C PHE A 921 -24.54 -18.50 31.88
N ARG A 922 -25.12 -18.56 33.07
CA ARG A 922 -26.15 -17.63 33.52
C ARG A 922 -25.70 -16.92 34.77
N ALA A 923 -25.95 -15.62 34.80
CA ALA A 923 -25.73 -14.80 35.98
C ALA A 923 -26.78 -15.11 37.06
N ASN A 924 -26.48 -14.72 38.30
CA ASN A 924 -27.45 -14.72 39.40
C ASN A 924 -28.71 -13.95 38.97
N GLY A 925 -29.79 -14.67 38.64
CA GLY A 925 -31.06 -14.07 38.22
C GLY A 925 -31.88 -14.85 37.19
N GLN A 926 -31.33 -15.89 36.54
CA GLN A 926 -32.07 -16.72 35.57
C GLN A 926 -31.62 -18.20 35.62
N GLY A 927 -32.50 -19.14 36.00
CA GLY A 927 -32.41 -20.51 35.45
C GLY A 927 -32.35 -21.74 36.37
N ASN A 928 -32.26 -21.65 37.70
CA ASN A 928 -32.32 -22.85 38.56
C ASN A 928 -33.34 -22.70 39.69
N GLY A 929 -34.17 -23.73 39.86
CA GLY A 929 -35.15 -23.80 40.94
C GLY A 929 -34.51 -23.62 42.32
N ASP A 930 -35.34 -23.24 43.29
CA ASP A 930 -34.90 -23.01 44.66
C ASP A 930 -34.83 -24.33 45.44
N SER A 931 -33.89 -24.46 46.38
CA SER A 931 -33.78 -25.64 47.24
C SER A 931 -33.26 -25.26 48.62
N HIS A 932 -34.00 -25.66 49.64
CA HIS A 932 -33.76 -25.40 51.05
C HIS A 932 -33.59 -26.73 51.78
N THR A 933 -32.44 -26.90 52.42
CA THR A 933 -32.13 -28.12 53.19
C THR A 933 -32.20 -27.84 54.69
N HIS A 934 -32.96 -28.67 55.40
CA HIS A 934 -33.14 -28.66 56.86
C HIS A 934 -32.88 -30.09 57.39
N PRO A 935 -32.47 -30.31 58.65
CA PRO A 935 -32.26 -31.66 59.19
C PRO A 935 -33.47 -32.62 59.07
N ASP A 936 -34.67 -32.06 58.92
CA ASP A 936 -35.93 -32.80 58.85
C ASP A 936 -36.50 -32.93 57.43
N TYR A 937 -36.03 -32.14 56.46
CA TYR A 937 -36.57 -32.10 55.11
C TYR A 937 -35.64 -31.40 54.12
N THR A 938 -35.81 -31.70 52.83
CA THR A 938 -35.38 -30.83 51.72
C THR A 938 -36.63 -30.34 50.99
N ALA A 939 -36.74 -29.04 50.72
CA ALA A 939 -37.91 -28.46 50.08
C ALA A 939 -37.52 -27.36 49.10
N GLY A 940 -38.33 -27.11 48.08
CA GLY A 940 -37.97 -26.11 47.09
C GLY A 940 -38.87 -26.06 45.86
N ILE A 941 -38.38 -25.38 44.82
CA ILE A 941 -39.00 -25.26 43.51
C ILE A 941 -38.16 -26.01 42.48
N ARG A 942 -38.82 -26.79 41.63
CA ARG A 942 -38.21 -27.48 40.48
C ARG A 942 -39.19 -27.51 39.31
N GLY A 943 -38.78 -28.11 38.18
CA GLY A 943 -39.68 -28.30 37.03
C GLY A 943 -40.26 -26.99 36.49
N ILE A 944 -39.39 -26.01 36.23
CA ILE A 944 -39.78 -24.69 35.70
C ILE A 944 -39.92 -24.82 34.18
N THR A 945 -41.16 -24.84 33.69
CA THR A 945 -41.48 -24.95 32.25
C THR A 945 -42.62 -24.01 31.90
N GLY A 946 -42.51 -23.23 30.81
CA GLY A 946 -43.61 -22.39 30.30
C GLY A 946 -44.17 -21.40 31.33
N ASN A 947 -45.35 -21.71 31.89
CA ASN A 947 -46.06 -21.00 32.96
C ASN A 947 -46.28 -21.85 34.24
N GLU A 948 -45.57 -22.97 34.39
CA GLU A 948 -45.67 -23.91 35.52
C GLU A 948 -44.38 -23.97 36.36
N VAL A 949 -44.50 -24.21 37.67
CA VAL A 949 -43.41 -24.64 38.56
C VAL A 949 -43.90 -25.75 39.48
N THR A 950 -43.00 -26.62 39.95
CA THR A 950 -43.29 -27.69 40.90
C THR A 950 -42.69 -27.37 42.26
N ILE A 951 -43.52 -27.24 43.29
CA ILE A 951 -43.10 -27.21 44.69
C ILE A 951 -42.88 -28.64 45.16
N PHE A 952 -41.71 -28.93 45.75
CA PHE A 952 -41.41 -30.25 46.31
C PHE A 952 -41.06 -30.18 47.81
N PHE A 953 -41.28 -31.30 48.51
CA PHE A 953 -40.92 -31.49 49.91
C PHE A 953 -40.55 -32.95 50.17
N ALA A 954 -39.32 -33.20 50.60
CA ALA A 954 -38.73 -34.51 50.85
C ALA A 954 -38.37 -34.62 52.35
N PRO A 955 -39.23 -35.21 53.20
CA PRO A 955 -38.93 -35.35 54.62
C PRO A 955 -37.86 -36.42 54.87
N THR A 956 -36.98 -36.21 55.85
CA THR A 956 -35.95 -37.20 56.23
C THR A 956 -36.52 -38.38 57.03
N THR A 957 -37.78 -38.29 57.44
CA THR A 957 -38.57 -39.36 58.07
C THR A 957 -39.91 -39.47 57.35
N GLU A 958 -40.36 -40.68 57.01
CA GLU A 958 -41.63 -40.89 56.29
C GLU A 958 -42.79 -40.13 56.96
N ALA A 959 -43.41 -39.22 56.19
CA ALA A 959 -44.54 -38.41 56.63
C ALA A 959 -45.85 -39.05 56.15
N ARG A 960 -46.91 -39.07 56.97
CA ARG A 960 -48.25 -39.52 56.51
C ARG A 960 -48.94 -38.51 55.60
N TYR A 961 -48.55 -37.24 55.67
CA TYR A 961 -49.02 -36.16 54.83
C TYR A 961 -48.08 -34.97 54.87
N VAL A 962 -48.08 -34.22 53.77
CA VAL A 962 -47.53 -32.87 53.68
C VAL A 962 -48.58 -31.99 53.01
N ASP A 963 -48.89 -30.86 53.64
CA ASP A 963 -49.72 -29.80 53.09
C ASP A 963 -48.81 -28.61 52.75
N VAL A 964 -48.97 -28.02 51.55
CA VAL A 964 -48.30 -26.78 51.15
C VAL A 964 -49.26 -25.60 51.28
N HIS A 965 -48.76 -24.50 51.84
CA HIS A 965 -49.44 -23.21 51.94
C HIS A 965 -48.73 -22.24 51.00
N LEU A 966 -49.42 -21.64 50.03
CA LEU A 966 -48.78 -20.76 49.04
C LEU A 966 -49.57 -19.47 48.77
N LYS A 967 -48.86 -18.42 48.34
CA LYS A 967 -49.40 -17.15 47.84
C LYS A 967 -48.65 -16.78 46.56
N VAL A 968 -49.37 -16.24 45.58
CA VAL A 968 -48.78 -15.65 44.37
C VAL A 968 -48.97 -14.14 44.45
N ASN A 969 -47.91 -13.37 44.24
CA ASN A 969 -47.90 -11.90 44.28
C ASN A 969 -48.59 -11.31 45.52
N ASN A 970 -48.29 -11.87 46.70
CA ASN A 970 -48.87 -11.46 47.98
C ASN A 970 -50.41 -11.58 48.05
N GLY A 971 -51.00 -12.49 47.25
CA GLY A 971 -52.44 -12.77 47.17
C GLY A 971 -53.02 -13.58 48.34
N GLN A 972 -54.23 -14.11 48.16
CA GLN A 972 -54.86 -15.01 49.15
C GLN A 972 -54.04 -16.29 49.33
N GLN A 973 -53.86 -16.72 50.58
CA GLN A 973 -53.22 -18.00 50.88
C GLN A 973 -54.08 -19.18 50.38
N LEU A 974 -53.47 -20.05 49.60
CA LEU A 974 -54.03 -21.31 49.12
C LEU A 974 -53.37 -22.46 49.86
N ASN A 975 -54.15 -23.51 50.21
CA ASN A 975 -53.67 -24.66 50.97
C ASN A 975 -53.97 -25.94 50.20
N TYR A 976 -52.94 -26.77 49.97
CA TYR A 976 -53.07 -27.99 49.17
C TYR A 976 -52.41 -29.17 49.87
N ARG A 977 -53.10 -30.32 49.89
CA ARG A 977 -52.49 -31.61 50.16
C ARG A 977 -51.55 -31.95 49.01
N MET A 978 -50.27 -32.15 49.30
CA MET A 978 -49.27 -32.55 48.30
C MET A 978 -49.47 -34.01 47.91
N THR A 979 -49.02 -34.38 46.70
CA THR A 979 -49.06 -35.76 46.20
C THR A 979 -47.74 -36.44 46.52
N GLU A 980 -47.78 -37.55 47.24
CA GLU A 980 -46.59 -38.37 47.48
C GLU A 980 -46.20 -39.16 46.23
N ARG A 981 -44.90 -39.15 45.92
CA ARG A 981 -44.26 -39.92 44.86
C ARG A 981 -42.85 -40.30 45.33
N ASN A 982 -42.64 -41.59 45.61
CA ASN A 982 -41.34 -42.18 45.95
C ASN A 982 -40.62 -41.50 47.15
N GLY A 983 -41.38 -41.14 48.19
CA GLY A 983 -40.85 -40.49 49.39
C GLY A 983 -40.73 -38.97 49.29
N GLU A 984 -41.03 -38.38 48.13
CA GLU A 984 -41.14 -36.93 47.94
C GLU A 984 -42.60 -36.51 47.78
N TRP A 985 -42.93 -35.31 48.24
CA TRP A 985 -44.25 -34.72 48.14
C TRP A 985 -44.20 -33.57 47.14
N GLU A 986 -45.12 -33.54 46.18
CA GLU A 986 -45.13 -32.55 45.09
C GLU A 986 -46.45 -31.79 44.95
N ARG A 987 -46.36 -30.54 44.49
CA ARG A 987 -47.48 -29.72 44.04
C ARG A 987 -47.07 -28.84 42.86
N VAL A 988 -47.73 -29.02 41.71
CA VAL A 988 -47.61 -28.12 40.56
C VAL A 988 -48.40 -26.83 40.80
N VAL A 989 -47.80 -25.70 40.44
CA VAL A 989 -48.38 -24.36 40.42
C VAL A 989 -48.36 -23.86 38.98
N GLU A 990 -49.53 -23.68 38.40
CA GLU A 990 -49.73 -23.27 37.01
C GLU A 990 -50.05 -21.76 36.93
N ASN A 991 -50.02 -21.20 35.71
CA ASN A 991 -50.41 -19.82 35.40
C ASN A 991 -49.51 -18.73 36.03
N LEU A 992 -48.21 -18.98 36.12
CA LEU A 992 -47.23 -17.98 36.53
C LEU A 992 -46.59 -17.32 35.29
N SER A 993 -46.40 -16.01 35.33
CA SER A 993 -45.70 -15.21 34.31
C SER A 993 -44.28 -14.84 34.76
N SER A 994 -43.40 -14.47 33.82
CA SER A 994 -42.11 -13.89 34.18
C SER A 994 -42.32 -12.61 35.00
N GLY A 995 -41.68 -12.52 36.16
CA GLY A 995 -41.85 -11.49 37.18
C GLY A 995 -42.78 -11.85 38.36
N ASP A 996 -43.49 -12.99 38.34
CA ASP A 996 -44.37 -13.40 39.45
C ASP A 996 -43.57 -13.88 40.68
N VAL A 997 -44.02 -13.49 41.88
CA VAL A 997 -43.44 -13.91 43.16
C VAL A 997 -44.32 -14.97 43.83
N LEU A 998 -43.77 -16.15 44.07
CA LEU A 998 -44.39 -17.27 44.78
C LEU A 998 -43.84 -17.37 46.21
N GLU A 999 -44.69 -17.16 47.21
CA GLU A 999 -44.39 -17.42 48.63
C GLU A 999 -44.98 -18.78 49.03
N TYR A 1000 -44.22 -19.66 49.70
CA TYR A 1000 -44.70 -20.99 50.09
C TYR A 1000 -44.15 -21.49 51.44
N SER A 1001 -44.90 -22.31 52.16
CA SER A 1001 -44.51 -23.00 53.41
C SER A 1001 -45.19 -24.36 53.50
N PHE A 1002 -44.76 -25.23 54.40
CA PHE A 1002 -45.28 -26.59 54.51
C PHE A 1002 -45.74 -26.90 55.93
N THR A 1003 -46.81 -27.69 56.05
CA THR A 1003 -47.16 -28.43 57.27
C THR A 1003 -46.95 -29.92 57.01
N TYR A 1004 -46.06 -30.56 57.77
CA TYR A 1004 -45.70 -31.97 57.60
C TYR A 1004 -45.82 -32.75 58.91
N GLU A 1005 -46.09 -34.04 58.80
CA GLU A 1005 -46.12 -34.96 59.94
C GLU A 1005 -44.79 -35.71 60.07
N LYS A 1006 -44.26 -35.81 61.29
CA LYS A 1006 -43.03 -36.57 61.57
C LYS A 1006 -43.19 -37.34 62.88
N LEU A 1007 -43.35 -38.66 62.79
CA LEU A 1007 -43.49 -39.60 63.93
C LEU A 1007 -44.65 -39.25 64.90
N GLY A 1008 -45.75 -38.69 64.41
CA GLY A 1008 -46.95 -38.35 65.17
C GLY A 1008 -47.28 -36.84 65.16
N PRO A 1009 -46.37 -35.96 65.65
CA PRO A 1009 -46.58 -34.51 65.66
C PRO A 1009 -46.56 -33.85 64.27
N GLN A 1010 -47.23 -32.71 64.16
CA GLN A 1010 -47.19 -31.81 63.00
C GLN A 1010 -46.16 -30.69 63.22
N TYR A 1011 -45.45 -30.32 62.17
CA TYR A 1011 -44.47 -29.25 62.14
C TYR A 1011 -44.76 -28.32 60.95
N THR A 1012 -44.41 -27.04 61.09
CA THR A 1012 -44.56 -26.03 60.04
C THR A 1012 -43.20 -25.41 59.75
N THR A 1013 -42.89 -25.20 58.47
CA THR A 1013 -41.63 -24.58 58.03
C THR A 1013 -41.69 -23.06 58.12
N GLU A 1014 -40.56 -22.39 57.89
CA GLU A 1014 -40.60 -20.98 57.46
C GLU A 1014 -41.29 -20.80 56.10
N TRP A 1015 -41.57 -19.55 55.75
CA TRP A 1015 -41.99 -19.19 54.40
C TRP A 1015 -40.76 -19.00 53.50
N PHE A 1016 -40.81 -19.60 52.33
CA PHE A 1016 -39.84 -19.50 51.25
C PHE A 1016 -40.39 -18.56 50.17
N THR A 1017 -39.52 -18.00 49.33
CA THR A 1017 -39.90 -17.06 48.26
C THR A 1017 -39.15 -17.39 46.98
N TYR A 1018 -39.87 -17.51 45.88
CA TYR A 1018 -39.34 -17.78 44.55
C TYR A 1018 -39.85 -16.75 43.53
N SER A 1019 -38.97 -16.17 42.73
CA SER A 1019 -39.32 -15.30 41.60
C SER A 1019 -39.23 -16.09 40.30
N ARG A 1020 -40.34 -16.14 39.56
CA ARG A 1020 -40.36 -16.59 38.17
C ARG A 1020 -39.91 -15.47 37.25
#